data_AF-A0AAD5TLH5-F1
#
_entry.id   AF-A0AAD5TLH5-F1
#
_cell.length_a   1.000
_cell.length_b   1.000
_cell.length_c   1.000
_cell.angle_alpha   90.00
_cell.angle_beta   90.00
_cell.angle_gamma   90.00
#
_symmetry.space_group_name_H-M   'P 1'
#
loop_
_entity.id
_entity.type
_entity.pdbx_description
1 polymer ?
#
loop_
_entity_poly.entity_id
_entity_poly.type
_entity_poly.pdbx_seq_one_letter_code
_entity_poly.pdbx_strand_id
1 'polypeptide(L)'
;MSKPVATTSVIPPNSSKGTAATASAKDLLQDDPYLQPYLSAIEARYAQFAKWIAAIDAHEGGIDKFTRGYEKLGFNVTSKGVVYREWAPGAARACLIGEFNSWNLESHPMKKDEFGVWEVVVPNKSNGELGITHNTKVKLVLFKPSGERMDRIPAMIRRAVQDLSVSPIYEGVFWHPAKKYQFKNSPPKKPAEPRIYESHVGISSPEPRVATYSEFRQNTLPRIAKLGYNVIQLMAVMEHPYYASFGYQVTSFYAPSSRCGTPEELMELIDAAHGLGITVLLDVVHSHSSKNIADGINEFDGTDHLYFHAGGRGRHELWDSRLFNYGHHEVLRFLLSNLRYWVLEYQFDGFRFDGVTSMLYTHHGLGSAFGGGYDDYFGGQVDTEAIVYMMLANHVMHRLHPQILTIAEDVSGMPTLCKPVHECGIGFDYRLAMAVPDMWIKYLKEKKDEEWEMGHITHTLTNRRYKEPAIAYCESHDQALVGDKTIAFWLMDKEMYTNMSDLTELTPVIDRGLALHKMIRLITFGLGGEGYLTFMGNEFGHPEWLDFPREGNSSSFAYARRQYNLADDHLLRYRYLSAFDAAMAALETVSHWLVSSQYVSLKHEGDKIIAFERGGMLWVFNFHPSNSYTDYRIGVEWAGTFTVALDSDWKEFGGHERVDRKGRYMTTPLEWNGRKNYLQIYIPARAALVLRLEK
;
A
#
# COMPACT_ATOMS: atom_id res chain seq x y z
N MET A 1 31.78 -9.28 37.47
CA MET A 1 30.55 -9.05 38.25
C MET A 1 29.92 -7.75 37.75
N SER A 2 28.96 -7.87 36.85
CA SER A 2 28.21 -6.76 36.24
C SER A 2 26.84 -7.35 35.89
N LYS A 3 25.79 -6.76 36.46
CA LYS A 3 24.40 -7.25 36.41
C LYS A 3 23.81 -7.08 34.99
N PRO A 4 22.88 -7.96 34.56
CA PRO A 4 22.16 -7.79 33.31
C PRO A 4 21.13 -6.67 33.43
N VAL A 5 21.01 -5.86 32.38
CA VAL A 5 19.98 -4.84 32.22
C VAL A 5 18.64 -5.55 31.99
N ALA A 6 17.73 -5.37 32.95
CA ALA A 6 16.36 -5.85 32.85
C ALA A 6 15.57 -4.96 31.87
N THR A 7 15.09 -5.55 30.79
CA THR A 7 14.01 -5.00 29.97
C THR A 7 12.72 -5.07 30.78
N THR A 8 12.25 -3.93 31.29
CA THR A 8 10.94 -3.82 31.93
C THR A 8 9.85 -4.04 30.90
N SER A 9 9.24 -5.23 30.95
CA SER A 9 7.94 -5.49 30.33
C SER A 9 6.87 -4.70 31.08
N VAL A 10 6.17 -3.82 30.37
CA VAL A 10 4.89 -3.28 30.84
C VAL A 10 3.82 -3.86 29.93
N ILE A 11 3.60 -5.16 30.07
CA ILE A 11 2.36 -5.81 29.64
C ILE A 11 1.46 -5.78 30.87
N PRO A 12 0.28 -5.13 30.85
CA PRO A 12 -0.66 -5.25 31.95
C PRO A 12 -1.05 -6.72 32.11
N PRO A 13 -0.92 -7.32 33.31
CA PRO A 13 -1.29 -8.70 33.54
C PRO A 13 -2.81 -8.79 33.65
N ASN A 14 -3.51 -9.01 32.54
CA ASN A 14 -4.78 -9.74 32.48
C ASN A 14 -5.34 -9.78 31.03
N SER A 15 -4.94 -10.79 30.26
CA SER A 15 -5.81 -11.48 29.28
C SER A 15 -5.19 -12.78 28.74
N SER A 16 -4.31 -13.44 29.52
CA SER A 16 -3.70 -14.73 29.13
C SER A 16 -4.67 -15.93 29.11
N LYS A 17 -5.98 -15.67 29.18
CA LYS A 17 -7.08 -16.60 28.94
C LYS A 17 -8.27 -15.87 28.33
N GLY A 18 -8.08 -15.28 27.14
CA GLY A 18 -9.21 -14.88 26.30
C GLY A 18 -9.61 -16.07 25.44
N THR A 19 -10.54 -16.89 25.90
CA THR A 19 -11.40 -17.65 24.96
C THR A 19 -11.88 -16.65 23.92
N ALA A 20 -11.77 -16.96 22.62
CA ALA A 20 -12.45 -16.19 21.59
C ALA A 20 -13.90 -16.03 22.06
N ALA A 21 -14.29 -14.82 22.49
CA ALA A 21 -15.66 -14.53 22.80
C ALA A 21 -16.46 -14.95 21.57
N THR A 22 -17.58 -15.65 21.76
CA THR A 22 -18.45 -16.06 20.65
C THR A 22 -18.96 -14.79 19.95
N ALA A 23 -18.22 -14.31 18.95
CA ALA A 23 -18.62 -13.22 18.10
C ALA A 23 -19.92 -13.62 17.41
N SER A 24 -20.95 -12.77 17.47
CA SER A 24 -22.19 -13.02 16.75
C SER A 24 -22.17 -12.18 15.48
N ALA A 25 -22.27 -12.84 14.33
CA ALA A 25 -22.41 -12.13 13.06
C ALA A 25 -23.71 -11.29 12.99
N LYS A 26 -24.64 -11.46 13.94
CA LYS A 26 -25.87 -10.66 14.05
C LYS A 26 -25.60 -9.18 14.30
N ASP A 27 -24.48 -8.83 14.93
CA ASP A 27 -24.15 -7.42 15.20
C ASP A 27 -23.88 -6.66 13.89
N LEU A 28 -23.41 -7.34 12.85
CA LEU A 28 -23.23 -6.77 11.51
C LEU A 28 -24.56 -6.31 10.87
N LEU A 29 -25.69 -6.90 11.25
CA LEU A 29 -27.01 -6.55 10.72
C LEU A 29 -27.50 -5.17 11.14
N GLN A 30 -26.91 -4.59 12.19
CA GLN A 30 -27.25 -3.23 12.62
C GLN A 30 -26.81 -2.19 11.58
N ASP A 31 -25.64 -2.41 10.98
CA ASP A 31 -25.08 -1.54 9.95
C ASP A 31 -25.47 -2.01 8.54
N ASP A 32 -25.66 -3.33 8.35
CA ASP A 32 -25.97 -3.92 7.04
C ASP A 32 -26.94 -5.11 7.13
N PRO A 33 -28.27 -4.85 7.06
CA PRO A 33 -29.30 -5.88 7.09
C PRO A 33 -29.25 -6.87 5.91
N TYR A 34 -28.60 -6.52 4.79
CA TYR A 34 -28.52 -7.39 3.61
C TYR A 34 -27.61 -8.61 3.83
N LEU A 35 -26.82 -8.64 4.90
CA LEU A 35 -26.02 -9.80 5.31
C LEU A 35 -26.85 -10.94 5.90
N GLN A 36 -28.13 -10.72 6.22
CA GLN A 36 -29.00 -11.71 6.89
C GLN A 36 -29.01 -13.10 6.23
N PRO A 37 -29.05 -13.26 4.88
CA PRO A 37 -29.00 -14.57 4.24
C PRO A 37 -27.63 -15.27 4.33
N TYR A 38 -26.56 -14.52 4.61
CA TYR A 38 -25.17 -14.96 4.51
C TYR A 38 -24.50 -15.13 5.88
N LEU A 39 -25.23 -14.92 6.97
CA LEU A 39 -24.68 -15.06 8.34
C LEU A 39 -24.05 -16.44 8.56
N SER A 40 -24.62 -17.52 8.03
CA SER A 40 -24.06 -18.86 8.16
C SER A 40 -22.69 -18.99 7.51
N ALA A 41 -22.47 -18.37 6.34
CA ALA A 41 -21.18 -18.35 5.67
C ALA A 41 -20.15 -17.51 6.46
N ILE A 42 -20.58 -16.36 7.00
CA ILE A 42 -19.74 -15.49 7.84
C ILE A 42 -19.33 -16.21 9.13
N GLU A 43 -20.29 -16.85 9.81
CA GLU A 43 -20.05 -17.62 11.04
C GLU A 43 -19.16 -18.84 10.76
N ALA A 44 -19.31 -19.51 9.62
CA ALA A 44 -18.43 -20.61 9.22
C ALA A 44 -16.98 -20.16 9.01
N ARG A 45 -16.76 -19.00 8.37
CA ARG A 45 -15.42 -18.39 8.23
C ARG A 45 -14.82 -18.09 9.60
N TYR A 46 -15.58 -17.46 10.50
CA TYR A 46 -15.15 -17.18 11.86
C TYR A 46 -14.82 -18.45 12.66
N ALA A 47 -15.62 -19.50 12.54
CA ALA A 47 -15.36 -20.79 13.19
C ALA A 47 -14.05 -21.42 12.70
N GLN A 48 -13.75 -21.33 11.40
CA GLN A 48 -12.49 -21.83 10.84
C GLN A 48 -11.29 -21.00 11.31
N PHE A 49 -11.43 -19.67 11.40
CA PHE A 49 -10.44 -18.80 12.03
C PHE A 49 -10.18 -19.20 13.50
N ALA A 50 -11.24 -19.38 14.30
CA ALA A 50 -11.11 -19.75 15.70
C ALA A 50 -10.44 -21.12 15.89
N LYS A 51 -10.71 -22.07 14.98
CA LYS A 51 -10.04 -23.39 14.96
C LYS A 51 -8.54 -23.25 14.74
N TRP A 52 -8.10 -22.37 13.83
CA TRP A 52 -6.67 -22.11 13.63
C TRP A 52 -6.01 -21.45 14.83
N ILE A 53 -6.64 -20.46 15.46
CA ILE A 53 -6.13 -19.86 16.69
C ILE A 53 -5.97 -20.92 17.78
N ALA A 54 -6.97 -21.78 17.99
CA ALA A 54 -6.90 -22.86 18.96
C ALA A 54 -5.77 -23.86 18.66
N ALA A 55 -5.57 -24.22 17.38
CA ALA A 55 -4.48 -25.10 16.95
C ALA A 55 -3.10 -24.47 17.20
N ILE A 56 -2.93 -23.19 16.88
CA ILE A 56 -1.69 -22.42 17.13
C ILE A 56 -1.42 -22.36 18.64
N ASP A 57 -2.41 -22.06 19.46
CA ASP A 57 -2.25 -22.00 20.91
C ASP A 57 -1.88 -23.37 21.50
N ALA A 58 -2.51 -24.45 21.02
CA ALA A 58 -2.28 -25.81 21.50
C ALA A 58 -0.90 -26.39 21.10
N HIS A 59 -0.43 -26.09 19.89
CA HIS A 59 0.73 -26.80 19.31
C HIS A 59 1.97 -25.92 19.11
N GLU A 60 1.82 -24.60 19.01
CA GLU A 60 2.92 -23.68 18.67
C GLU A 60 3.34 -22.78 19.85
N GLY A 61 2.64 -22.91 20.98
CA GLY A 61 2.83 -22.07 22.15
C GLY A 61 2.31 -20.64 21.95
N GLY A 62 1.30 -20.50 21.10
CA GLY A 62 0.57 -19.26 20.84
C GLY A 62 1.10 -18.42 19.69
N ILE A 63 0.28 -17.44 19.28
CA ILE A 63 0.51 -16.59 18.11
C ILE A 63 1.87 -15.86 18.11
N ASP A 64 2.39 -15.46 19.28
CA ASP A 64 3.68 -14.75 19.36
C ASP A 64 4.85 -15.66 18.93
N LYS A 65 4.86 -16.92 19.39
CA LYS A 65 5.90 -17.88 19.01
C LYS A 65 5.73 -18.38 17.58
N PHE A 66 4.49 -18.58 17.13
CA PHE A 66 4.20 -19.05 15.79
C PHE A 66 4.73 -18.10 14.71
N THR A 67 4.55 -16.79 14.93
CA THR A 67 4.99 -15.72 14.02
C THR A 67 6.48 -15.38 14.10
N ARG A 68 7.27 -16.07 14.92
CA ARG A 68 8.73 -15.96 14.94
C ARG A 68 9.40 -17.11 14.21
N GLY A 69 8.76 -17.61 13.16
CA GLY A 69 9.29 -18.69 12.32
C GLY A 69 10.69 -18.38 11.78
N TYR A 70 10.97 -17.12 11.44
CA TYR A 70 12.27 -16.65 10.95
C TYR A 70 13.42 -16.69 12.00
N GLU A 71 13.11 -16.89 13.29
CA GLU A 71 14.11 -17.15 14.34
C GLU A 71 14.46 -18.64 14.44
N LYS A 72 13.73 -19.51 13.72
CA LYS A 72 13.94 -20.97 13.67
C LYS A 72 14.36 -21.45 12.28
N LEU A 73 13.61 -21.07 11.26
CA LEU A 73 13.84 -21.34 9.84
C LEU A 73 14.78 -20.29 9.24
N GLY A 74 15.44 -20.63 8.13
CA GLY A 74 16.50 -19.83 7.55
C GLY A 74 17.80 -19.87 8.37
N PHE A 75 18.65 -18.88 8.18
CA PHE A 75 19.93 -18.78 8.88
C PHE A 75 19.80 -18.07 10.22
N ASN A 76 20.24 -18.74 11.28
CA ASN A 76 20.22 -18.22 12.65
C ASN A 76 21.57 -18.45 13.33
N VAL A 77 22.14 -17.38 13.90
CA VAL A 77 23.42 -17.45 14.62
C VAL A 77 23.18 -17.86 16.07
N THR A 78 23.90 -18.89 16.52
CA THR A 78 23.81 -19.45 17.88
C THR A 78 25.20 -19.60 18.50
N SER A 79 25.26 -19.98 19.78
CA SER A 79 26.53 -20.31 20.44
C SER A 79 27.28 -21.49 19.80
N LYS A 80 26.59 -22.34 19.02
CA LYS A 80 27.18 -23.49 18.32
C LYS A 80 27.68 -23.15 16.91
N GLY A 81 27.41 -21.95 16.41
CA GLY A 81 27.65 -21.55 15.02
C GLY A 81 26.38 -21.12 14.30
N VAL A 82 26.42 -21.15 12.96
CA VAL A 82 25.29 -20.81 12.11
C VAL A 82 24.41 -22.04 11.94
N VAL A 83 23.20 -21.99 12.49
CA VAL A 83 22.18 -23.02 12.29
C VAL A 83 21.34 -22.61 11.09
N TYR A 84 21.20 -23.51 10.14
CA TYR A 84 20.32 -23.33 8.99
C TYR A 84 19.23 -24.39 9.01
N ARG A 85 17.97 -23.96 8.87
CA ARG A 85 16.82 -24.85 8.72
C ARG A 85 15.95 -24.49 7.52
N GLU A 86 15.39 -25.50 6.87
CA GLU A 86 14.51 -25.31 5.72
C GLU A 86 13.40 -26.36 5.67
N TRP A 87 12.18 -25.94 5.35
CA TRP A 87 11.06 -26.85 5.13
C TRP A 87 11.04 -27.34 3.67
N ALA A 88 11.31 -28.63 3.47
CA ALA A 88 11.34 -29.26 2.14
C ALA A 88 11.03 -30.77 2.21
N PRO A 89 9.77 -31.15 2.55
CA PRO A 89 9.35 -32.53 2.73
C PRO A 89 9.46 -33.38 1.46
N GLY A 90 9.34 -32.80 0.25
CA GLY A 90 9.49 -33.52 -1.02
C GLY A 90 10.92 -33.92 -1.36
N ALA A 91 11.92 -33.31 -0.72
CA ALA A 91 13.33 -33.65 -0.94
C ALA A 91 13.71 -34.98 -0.28
N ALA A 92 14.55 -35.76 -0.97
CA ALA A 92 15.14 -37.01 -0.47
C ALA A 92 16.49 -36.79 0.23
N ARG A 93 17.25 -35.77 -0.20
CA ARG A 93 18.50 -35.34 0.41
C ARG A 93 18.64 -33.82 0.31
N ALA A 94 19.25 -33.21 1.30
CA ALA A 94 19.60 -31.79 1.28
C ALA A 94 21.03 -31.56 1.75
N CYS A 95 21.72 -30.58 1.18
CA CYS A 95 22.98 -30.05 1.69
C CYS A 95 23.06 -28.53 1.51
N LEU A 96 23.77 -27.88 2.43
CA LEU A 96 24.03 -26.45 2.38
C LEU A 96 25.40 -26.21 1.71
N ILE A 97 25.43 -25.35 0.71
CA ILE A 97 26.67 -24.98 0.02
C ILE A 97 26.85 -23.47 -0.03
N GLY A 98 28.08 -23.04 -0.23
CA GLY A 98 28.40 -21.63 -0.43
C GLY A 98 29.89 -21.41 -0.53
N GLU A 99 30.29 -20.15 -0.55
CA GLU A 99 31.71 -19.78 -0.58
C GLU A 99 32.46 -20.34 0.62
N PHE A 100 31.80 -20.42 1.78
CA PHE A 100 32.35 -20.93 3.04
C PHE A 100 32.85 -22.39 2.98
N ASN A 101 32.33 -23.20 2.06
CA ASN A 101 32.73 -24.59 1.86
C ASN A 101 33.18 -24.88 0.42
N SER A 102 33.55 -23.84 -0.33
CA SER A 102 33.95 -23.94 -1.74
C SER A 102 32.91 -24.67 -2.60
N TRP A 103 31.63 -24.46 -2.31
CA TRP A 103 30.49 -25.08 -3.00
C TRP A 103 30.45 -26.62 -2.93
N ASN A 104 31.05 -27.21 -1.90
CA ASN A 104 31.19 -28.66 -1.73
C ASN A 104 29.89 -29.32 -1.24
N LEU A 105 29.30 -30.20 -2.08
CA LEU A 105 28.03 -30.91 -1.85
C LEU A 105 28.06 -31.96 -0.72
N GLU A 106 29.24 -32.41 -0.31
CA GLU A 106 29.41 -33.51 0.66
C GLU A 106 29.76 -33.01 2.06
N SER A 107 30.23 -31.76 2.16
CA SER A 107 30.77 -31.22 3.40
C SER A 107 29.72 -30.90 4.46
N HIS A 108 28.51 -30.49 4.07
CA HIS A 108 27.45 -30.03 4.99
C HIS A 108 26.08 -30.64 4.62
N PRO A 109 25.92 -31.98 4.71
CA PRO A 109 24.63 -32.64 4.55
C PRO A 109 23.68 -32.25 5.69
N MET A 110 22.41 -32.07 5.37
CA MET A 110 21.38 -31.72 6.33
C MET A 110 20.66 -32.97 6.84
N LYS A 111 20.08 -32.89 8.04
CA LYS A 111 19.25 -33.95 8.64
C LYS A 111 17.79 -33.54 8.59
N LYS A 112 16.92 -34.44 8.08
CA LYS A 112 15.47 -34.24 8.00
C LYS A 112 14.79 -34.73 9.28
N ASP A 113 13.84 -33.95 9.81
CA ASP A 113 12.95 -34.39 10.88
C ASP A 113 11.66 -35.04 10.35
N GLU A 114 10.75 -35.39 11.26
CA GLU A 114 9.48 -36.06 10.93
C GLU A 114 8.48 -35.17 10.17
N PHE A 115 8.64 -33.84 10.23
CA PHE A 115 7.79 -32.86 9.54
C PHE A 115 8.39 -32.39 8.21
N GLY A 116 9.56 -32.93 7.84
CA GLY A 116 10.25 -32.58 6.61
C GLY A 116 11.06 -31.28 6.68
N VAL A 117 11.39 -30.83 7.88
CA VAL A 117 12.34 -29.74 8.10
C VAL A 117 13.76 -30.32 8.11
N TRP A 118 14.62 -29.73 7.30
CA TRP A 118 16.03 -30.07 7.21
C TRP A 118 16.84 -29.13 8.10
N GLU A 119 17.83 -29.64 8.84
CA GLU A 119 18.73 -28.85 9.68
C GLU A 119 20.22 -29.17 9.39
N VAL A 120 21.06 -28.13 9.41
CA VAL A 120 22.52 -28.26 9.53
C VAL A 120 23.09 -27.17 10.43
N VAL A 121 24.18 -27.48 11.13
CA VAL A 121 24.96 -26.52 11.92
C VAL A 121 26.31 -26.36 11.27
N VAL A 122 26.62 -25.14 10.83
CA VAL A 122 27.97 -24.75 10.39
C VAL A 122 28.71 -24.19 11.61
N PRO A 123 29.67 -24.94 12.18
CA PRO A 123 30.32 -24.54 13.43
C PRO A 123 31.15 -23.28 13.24
N ASN A 124 31.39 -22.57 14.34
CA ASN A 124 32.36 -21.47 14.35
C ASN A 124 33.75 -21.97 13.95
N LYS A 125 34.51 -21.10 13.30
CA LYS A 125 35.93 -21.33 13.03
C LYS A 125 36.71 -21.36 14.34
N SER A 126 37.90 -21.96 14.34
CA SER A 126 38.75 -22.08 15.52
C SER A 126 39.18 -20.73 16.14
N ASN A 127 39.18 -19.65 15.34
CA ASN A 127 39.45 -18.28 15.79
C ASN A 127 38.22 -17.57 16.41
N GLY A 128 37.08 -18.25 16.53
CA GLY A 128 35.84 -17.71 17.10
C GLY A 128 34.94 -16.98 16.09
N GLU A 129 35.35 -16.84 14.83
CA GLU A 129 34.50 -16.30 13.77
C GLU A 129 33.37 -17.27 13.39
N LEU A 130 32.30 -16.74 12.81
CA LEU A 130 31.22 -17.55 12.25
C LEU A 130 31.74 -18.46 11.13
N GLY A 131 31.18 -19.67 11.06
CA GLY A 131 31.50 -20.64 10.01
C GLY A 131 31.08 -20.19 8.61
N ILE A 132 30.08 -19.31 8.52
CA ILE A 132 29.71 -18.60 7.29
C ILE A 132 30.05 -17.12 7.48
N THR A 133 30.91 -16.58 6.62
CA THR A 133 31.31 -15.17 6.66
C THR A 133 30.15 -14.29 6.19
N HIS A 134 29.91 -13.16 6.87
CA HIS A 134 28.92 -12.17 6.41
C HIS A 134 29.18 -11.74 4.96
N ASN A 135 28.10 -11.51 4.21
CA ASN A 135 28.11 -11.06 2.83
C ASN A 135 28.82 -12.04 1.89
N THR A 136 28.67 -13.34 2.15
CA THR A 136 29.11 -14.41 1.26
C THR A 136 27.93 -15.19 0.71
N LYS A 137 28.12 -15.75 -0.49
CA LYS A 137 27.05 -16.43 -1.23
C LYS A 137 26.78 -17.82 -0.66
N VAL A 138 25.50 -18.16 -0.60
CA VAL A 138 24.97 -19.43 -0.09
C VAL A 138 23.86 -19.97 -1.00
N LYS A 139 23.76 -21.29 -1.13
CA LYS A 139 22.68 -22.00 -1.81
C LYS A 139 22.30 -23.25 -1.04
N LEU A 140 21.02 -23.58 -1.10
CA LEU A 140 20.52 -24.88 -0.69
C LEU A 140 20.53 -25.81 -1.90
N VAL A 141 21.06 -27.02 -1.75
CA VAL A 141 20.93 -28.06 -2.76
C VAL A 141 20.02 -29.16 -2.24
N LEU A 142 18.94 -29.40 -2.98
CA LEU A 142 17.98 -30.47 -2.72
C LEU A 142 18.12 -31.54 -3.81
N PHE A 143 17.81 -32.78 -3.45
CA PHE A 143 17.75 -33.89 -4.38
C PHE A 143 16.35 -34.49 -4.36
N LYS A 144 15.74 -34.63 -5.54
CA LYS A 144 14.49 -35.37 -5.70
C LYS A 144 14.71 -36.86 -5.36
N PRO A 145 13.64 -37.63 -5.08
CA PRO A 145 13.74 -39.09 -4.98
C PRO A 145 14.35 -39.77 -6.21
N SER A 146 14.23 -39.16 -7.39
CA SER A 146 14.88 -39.61 -8.62
C SER A 146 16.40 -39.43 -8.65
N GLY A 147 16.98 -38.69 -7.69
CA GLY A 147 18.39 -38.30 -7.65
C GLY A 147 18.71 -36.99 -8.38
N GLU A 148 17.72 -36.36 -9.03
CA GLU A 148 17.88 -35.06 -9.70
C GLU A 148 18.25 -33.95 -8.70
N ARG A 149 19.28 -33.16 -9.03
CA ARG A 149 19.77 -32.04 -8.23
C ARG A 149 18.96 -30.78 -8.50
N MET A 150 18.64 -30.05 -7.43
CA MET A 150 17.92 -28.77 -7.45
C MET A 150 18.64 -27.75 -6.58
N ASP A 151 19.15 -26.70 -7.20
CA ASP A 151 19.77 -25.57 -6.48
C ASP A 151 18.69 -24.53 -6.19
N ARG A 152 18.62 -24.04 -4.96
CA ARG A 152 17.62 -23.09 -4.48
C ARG A 152 18.28 -21.98 -3.66
N ILE A 153 17.73 -20.79 -3.78
CA ILE A 153 17.94 -19.73 -2.80
C ILE A 153 17.10 -20.09 -1.55
N PRO A 154 17.65 -20.11 -0.33
CA PRO A 154 16.90 -20.37 0.89
C PRO A 154 15.61 -19.54 1.00
N ALA A 155 14.49 -20.15 1.37
CA ALA A 155 13.16 -19.51 1.31
C ALA A 155 13.04 -18.29 2.24
N MET A 156 13.78 -18.30 3.37
CA MET A 156 13.88 -17.19 4.32
C MET A 156 15.26 -16.49 4.27
N ILE A 157 15.85 -16.39 3.07
CA ILE A 157 17.06 -15.59 2.89
C ILE A 157 16.77 -14.11 3.20
N ARG A 158 17.70 -13.43 3.88
CA ARG A 158 17.56 -12.00 4.27
C ARG A 158 18.20 -11.03 3.27
N ARG A 159 18.90 -11.56 2.27
CA ARG A 159 19.47 -10.81 1.16
C ARG A 159 19.68 -11.75 -0.03
N ALA A 160 19.18 -11.37 -1.19
CA ALA A 160 19.57 -11.96 -2.46
C ALA A 160 20.23 -10.86 -3.31
N VAL A 161 21.15 -11.19 -4.21
CA VAL A 161 21.81 -10.20 -5.08
C VAL A 161 21.94 -10.76 -6.50
N GLN A 162 22.08 -9.87 -7.48
CA GLN A 162 22.29 -10.21 -8.88
C GLN A 162 23.54 -9.51 -9.39
N ASP A 163 24.37 -10.26 -10.12
CA ASP A 163 25.48 -9.72 -10.90
C ASP A 163 25.27 -10.12 -12.37
N LEU A 164 24.75 -9.18 -13.16
CA LEU A 164 24.44 -9.39 -14.58
C LEU A 164 25.69 -9.68 -15.43
N SER A 165 26.90 -9.40 -14.94
CA SER A 165 28.14 -9.77 -15.64
C SER A 165 28.46 -11.26 -15.53
N VAL A 166 27.85 -11.95 -14.55
CA VAL A 166 28.06 -13.37 -14.25
C VAL A 166 26.84 -14.21 -14.63
N SER A 167 25.64 -13.81 -14.19
CA SER A 167 24.41 -14.58 -14.37
C SER A 167 23.17 -13.69 -14.26
N PRO A 168 22.11 -13.97 -15.04
CA PRO A 168 20.81 -13.33 -14.84
C PRO A 168 20.08 -13.85 -13.59
N ILE A 169 20.53 -14.94 -12.96
CA ILE A 169 19.88 -15.54 -11.79
C ILE A 169 20.42 -14.89 -10.52
N TYR A 170 19.54 -14.60 -9.56
CA TYR A 170 19.93 -14.12 -8.24
C TYR A 170 20.68 -15.18 -7.42
N GLU A 171 21.43 -14.73 -6.43
CA GLU A 171 22.12 -15.59 -5.47
C GLU A 171 21.80 -15.17 -4.04
N GLY A 172 21.56 -16.16 -3.17
CA GLY A 172 21.35 -15.92 -1.75
C GLY A 172 22.65 -15.48 -1.07
N VAL A 173 22.56 -14.50 -0.17
CA VAL A 173 23.70 -13.96 0.58
C VAL A 173 23.44 -14.11 2.07
N PHE A 174 24.40 -14.70 2.78
CA PHE A 174 24.33 -14.75 4.24
C PHE A 174 24.53 -13.35 4.83
N TRP A 175 23.45 -12.75 5.32
CA TRP A 175 23.45 -11.40 5.86
C TRP A 175 23.42 -11.38 7.38
N HIS A 176 24.58 -11.14 7.98
CA HIS A 176 24.77 -10.98 9.42
C HIS A 176 25.89 -9.95 9.70
N PRO A 177 25.63 -8.64 9.50
CA PRO A 177 26.65 -7.62 9.72
C PRO A 177 27.16 -7.65 11.16
N ALA A 178 28.44 -7.32 11.36
CA ALA A 178 29.09 -7.35 12.68
C ALA A 178 28.40 -6.44 13.71
N LYS A 179 27.81 -5.33 13.23
CA LYS A 179 27.00 -4.41 14.03
C LYS A 179 25.62 -4.32 13.41
N LYS A 180 24.60 -4.77 14.16
CA LYS A 180 23.20 -4.53 13.80
C LYS A 180 22.89 -3.03 13.86
N TYR A 181 22.06 -2.58 12.94
CA TYR A 181 21.49 -1.23 13.02
C TYR A 181 20.70 -1.07 14.32
N GLN A 182 20.76 0.13 14.90
CA GLN A 182 19.97 0.50 16.07
C GLN A 182 19.12 1.71 15.69
N PHE A 183 17.81 1.49 15.63
CA PHE A 183 16.84 2.56 15.41
C PHE A 183 16.99 3.63 16.49
N LYS A 184 16.98 4.89 16.07
CA LYS A 184 17.21 6.06 16.92
C LYS A 184 15.90 6.75 17.28
N ASN A 185 14.89 6.62 16.42
CA ASN A 185 13.58 7.21 16.58
C ASN A 185 12.57 6.13 16.98
N SER A 186 11.52 6.53 17.69
CA SER A 186 10.40 5.63 17.97
C SER A 186 9.38 5.71 16.85
N PRO A 187 8.70 4.60 16.51
CA PRO A 187 7.59 4.61 15.59
C PRO A 187 6.53 5.66 15.97
N PRO A 188 5.94 6.37 14.99
CA PRO A 188 4.85 7.30 15.26
C PRO A 188 3.58 6.57 15.73
N LYS A 189 2.61 7.33 16.24
CA LYS A 189 1.29 6.77 16.55
C LYS A 189 0.53 6.49 15.26
N LYS A 190 -0.36 5.50 15.29
CA LYS A 190 -1.30 5.22 14.20
C LYS A 190 -2.05 6.50 13.80
N PRO A 191 -1.96 6.96 12.54
CA PRO A 191 -2.66 8.16 12.10
C PRO A 191 -4.17 7.87 12.00
N ALA A 192 -4.99 8.76 12.56
CA ALA A 192 -6.45 8.71 12.39
C ALA A 192 -6.88 9.15 10.98
N GLU A 193 -6.06 9.98 10.34
CA GLU A 193 -6.31 10.63 9.05
C GLU A 193 -5.10 10.35 8.14
N PRO A 194 -5.00 9.14 7.56
CA PRO A 194 -3.86 8.79 6.74
C PRO A 194 -3.85 9.63 5.45
N ARG A 195 -2.80 10.43 5.31
CA ARG A 195 -2.41 11.13 4.08
C ARG A 195 -1.16 10.44 3.56
N ILE A 196 -1.39 9.56 2.60
CA ILE A 196 -0.43 8.58 2.10
C ILE A 196 0.28 9.12 0.86
N TYR A 197 1.61 9.09 0.90
CA TYR A 197 2.46 9.31 -0.26
C TYR A 197 3.00 7.96 -0.73
N GLU A 198 2.40 7.39 -1.77
CA GLU A 198 2.77 6.10 -2.36
C GLU A 198 4.06 6.25 -3.18
N SER A 199 5.03 5.39 -2.90
CA SER A 199 6.42 5.56 -3.32
C SER A 199 7.08 4.27 -3.75
N HIS A 200 7.90 4.36 -4.78
CA HIS A 200 8.83 3.32 -5.22
C HIS A 200 10.26 3.87 -5.24
N VAL A 201 11.13 3.30 -4.41
CA VAL A 201 12.50 3.81 -4.21
C VAL A 201 13.29 3.84 -5.51
N GLY A 202 13.27 2.78 -6.29
CA GLY A 202 14.11 2.67 -7.49
C GLY A 202 13.84 3.70 -8.59
N ILE A 203 12.71 4.43 -8.56
CA ILE A 203 12.35 5.45 -9.57
C ILE A 203 12.34 6.88 -8.99
N SER A 204 12.83 7.05 -7.75
CA SER A 204 12.70 8.31 -6.99
C SER A 204 13.77 9.36 -7.31
N SER A 205 14.53 9.18 -8.38
CA SER A 205 15.56 10.09 -8.86
C SER A 205 15.20 10.64 -10.24
N PRO A 206 15.66 11.85 -10.62
CA PRO A 206 15.57 12.32 -11.99
C PRO A 206 16.55 11.62 -12.94
N GLU A 207 17.51 10.86 -12.42
CA GLU A 207 18.46 10.09 -13.23
C GLU A 207 17.81 8.80 -13.76
N PRO A 208 18.06 8.42 -15.03
CA PRO A 208 17.50 7.21 -15.63
C PRO A 208 18.26 5.95 -15.16
N ARG A 209 18.16 5.63 -13.88
CA ARG A 209 18.73 4.44 -13.23
C ARG A 209 17.92 4.06 -12.00
N VAL A 210 18.22 2.92 -11.41
CA VAL A 210 17.71 2.58 -10.08
C VAL A 210 18.29 3.54 -9.04
N ALA A 211 17.42 4.24 -8.30
CA ALA A 211 17.78 5.02 -7.13
C ALA A 211 17.85 4.17 -5.85
N THR A 212 18.57 4.67 -4.84
CA THR A 212 18.88 3.93 -3.61
C THR A 212 18.01 4.35 -2.42
N TYR A 213 17.94 3.49 -1.40
CA TYR A 213 17.29 3.82 -0.11
C TYR A 213 17.92 5.07 0.52
N SER A 214 19.24 5.19 0.46
CA SER A 214 19.99 6.36 0.95
C SER A 214 19.60 7.66 0.22
N GLU A 215 19.44 7.61 -1.11
CA GLU A 215 19.00 8.76 -1.90
C GLU A 215 17.55 9.14 -1.62
N PHE A 216 16.65 8.15 -1.50
CA PHE A 216 15.26 8.41 -1.14
C PHE A 216 15.17 9.10 0.23
N ARG A 217 15.91 8.59 1.23
CA ARG A 217 15.99 9.18 2.57
C ARG A 217 16.49 10.63 2.54
N GLN A 218 17.50 10.92 1.74
CA GLN A 218 18.14 12.25 1.72
C GLN A 218 17.38 13.27 0.88
N ASN A 219 16.73 12.84 -0.21
CA ASN A 219 16.18 13.74 -1.21
C ASN A 219 14.64 13.71 -1.27
N THR A 220 14.05 12.52 -1.25
CA THR A 220 12.60 12.34 -1.43
C THR A 220 11.83 12.48 -0.12
N LEU A 221 12.32 11.88 0.96
CA LEU A 221 11.67 11.93 2.27
C LEU A 221 11.45 13.37 2.81
N PRO A 222 12.43 14.30 2.73
CA PRO A 222 12.19 15.69 3.13
C PRO A 222 11.12 16.40 2.30
N ARG A 223 10.98 16.04 1.01
CA ARG A 223 9.89 16.55 0.15
C ARG A 223 8.54 16.07 0.66
N ILE A 224 8.39 14.78 0.95
CA ILE A 224 7.14 14.18 1.46
C ILE A 224 6.72 14.89 2.75
N ALA A 225 7.66 15.08 3.68
CA ALA A 225 7.40 15.78 4.94
C ALA A 225 6.96 17.24 4.70
N LYS A 226 7.64 17.97 3.79
CA LYS A 226 7.30 19.35 3.44
C LYS A 226 5.90 19.48 2.81
N LEU A 227 5.47 18.48 2.05
CA LEU A 227 4.14 18.44 1.45
C LEU A 227 3.03 18.15 2.47
N GLY A 228 3.35 17.70 3.69
CA GLY A 228 2.36 17.48 4.76
C GLY A 228 1.72 16.08 4.80
N TYR A 229 2.28 15.13 4.04
CA TYR A 229 1.91 13.71 4.14
C TYR A 229 2.46 13.11 5.44
N ASN A 230 1.65 12.27 6.09
CA ASN A 230 1.99 11.64 7.37
C ASN A 230 2.17 10.11 7.27
N VAL A 231 1.94 9.53 6.08
CA VAL A 231 2.15 8.12 5.79
C VAL A 231 2.91 7.99 4.46
N ILE A 232 3.86 7.06 4.39
CA ILE A 232 4.47 6.57 3.15
C ILE A 232 3.99 5.15 2.91
N GLN A 233 3.44 4.88 1.72
CA GLN A 233 3.25 3.50 1.24
C GLN A 233 4.48 3.13 0.41
N LEU A 234 5.29 2.19 0.89
CA LEU A 234 6.56 1.83 0.26
C LEU A 234 6.41 0.55 -0.56
N MET A 235 6.36 0.72 -1.88
CA MET A 235 6.19 -0.33 -2.86
C MET A 235 7.52 -1.05 -3.16
N ALA A 236 7.43 -2.26 -3.73
CA ALA A 236 8.55 -3.01 -4.29
C ALA A 236 9.75 -3.23 -3.35
N VAL A 237 9.47 -3.40 -2.05
CA VAL A 237 10.52 -3.68 -1.06
C VAL A 237 10.87 -5.16 -1.04
N MET A 238 9.89 -6.07 -1.07
CA MET A 238 10.16 -7.51 -1.12
C MET A 238 10.88 -7.85 -2.44
N GLU A 239 11.94 -8.65 -2.37
CA GLU A 239 12.81 -8.89 -3.51
C GLU A 239 12.09 -9.57 -4.68
N HIS A 240 12.26 -9.00 -5.87
CA HIS A 240 11.57 -9.37 -7.10
C HIS A 240 12.53 -9.25 -8.30
N PRO A 241 12.96 -10.34 -8.95
CA PRO A 241 13.96 -10.31 -10.02
C PRO A 241 13.49 -9.57 -11.27
N TYR A 242 12.19 -9.55 -11.58
CA TYR A 242 11.67 -8.80 -12.72
C TYR A 242 11.34 -7.37 -12.29
N TYR A 243 12.24 -6.41 -12.56
CA TYR A 243 12.09 -5.02 -12.11
C TYR A 243 10.81 -4.36 -12.66
N ALA A 244 10.43 -4.68 -13.91
CA ALA A 244 9.20 -4.18 -14.52
C ALA A 244 7.91 -4.84 -13.98
N SER A 245 8.00 -5.78 -13.04
CA SER A 245 6.84 -6.21 -12.26
C SER A 245 6.39 -5.19 -11.23
N PHE A 246 7.17 -4.12 -11.04
CA PHE A 246 6.90 -3.07 -10.07
C PHE A 246 6.83 -3.56 -8.61
N GLY A 247 7.44 -4.71 -8.32
CA GLY A 247 7.41 -5.35 -7.00
C GLY A 247 6.46 -6.54 -6.89
N TYR A 248 5.53 -6.73 -7.83
CA TYR A 248 4.49 -7.74 -7.72
C TYR A 248 4.97 -9.18 -7.96
N GLN A 249 6.09 -9.39 -8.66
CA GLN A 249 6.64 -10.73 -8.90
C GLN A 249 7.70 -11.11 -7.85
N VAL A 250 7.27 -11.23 -6.60
CA VAL A 250 8.16 -11.54 -5.45
C VAL A 250 8.77 -12.94 -5.58
N THR A 251 10.06 -13.05 -5.25
CA THR A 251 10.75 -14.35 -5.17
C THR A 251 11.38 -14.64 -3.81
N SER A 252 11.92 -13.63 -3.12
CA SER A 252 12.54 -13.78 -1.79
C SER A 252 11.83 -12.90 -0.76
N PHE A 253 10.81 -13.48 -0.11
CA PHE A 253 9.86 -12.78 0.75
C PHE A 253 10.48 -12.09 1.97
N TYR A 254 11.63 -12.56 2.43
CA TYR A 254 12.34 -12.03 3.62
C TYR A 254 13.53 -11.13 3.25
N ALA A 255 13.75 -10.86 1.97
CA ALA A 255 14.83 -10.02 1.49
C ALA A 255 14.28 -8.66 1.02
N PRO A 256 14.79 -7.53 1.56
CA PRO A 256 14.57 -6.24 0.92
C PRO A 256 15.35 -6.19 -0.40
N SER A 257 14.77 -5.55 -1.42
CA SER A 257 15.33 -5.59 -2.76
C SER A 257 16.72 -5.00 -2.83
N SER A 258 17.69 -5.81 -3.26
CA SER A 258 19.10 -5.43 -3.27
C SER A 258 19.43 -4.36 -4.30
N ARG A 259 18.53 -4.09 -5.25
CA ARG A 259 18.72 -3.05 -6.27
C ARG A 259 18.82 -1.66 -5.65
N CYS A 260 18.11 -1.43 -4.55
CA CYS A 260 18.05 -0.13 -3.88
C CYS A 260 19.09 0.00 -2.76
N GLY A 261 19.77 -1.07 -2.37
CA GLY A 261 20.83 -1.04 -1.36
C GLY A 261 20.86 -2.26 -0.42
N THR A 262 21.28 -2.02 0.81
CA THR A 262 21.40 -3.01 1.88
C THR A 262 20.18 -3.00 2.81
N PRO A 263 19.93 -4.10 3.55
CA PRO A 263 18.93 -4.12 4.62
C PRO A 263 19.05 -2.95 5.61
N GLU A 264 20.28 -2.57 5.99
CA GLU A 264 20.51 -1.49 6.95
C GLU A 264 20.18 -0.11 6.36
N GLU A 265 20.39 0.11 5.06
CA GLU A 265 19.98 1.38 4.42
C GLU A 265 18.45 1.54 4.36
N LEU A 266 17.70 0.43 4.23
CA LEU A 266 16.24 0.46 4.39
C LEU A 266 15.85 0.79 5.83
N MET A 267 16.51 0.19 6.83
CA MET A 267 16.27 0.53 8.24
C MET A 267 16.55 2.01 8.51
N GLU A 268 17.62 2.57 7.95
CA GLU A 268 17.94 3.99 8.08
C GLU A 268 16.91 4.90 7.40
N LEU A 269 16.28 4.47 6.30
CA LEU A 269 15.21 5.19 5.65
C LEU A 269 13.95 5.24 6.53
N ILE A 270 13.56 4.09 7.10
CA ILE A 270 12.38 4.00 7.97
C ILE A 270 12.62 4.78 9.27
N ASP A 271 13.79 4.63 9.89
CA ASP A 271 14.16 5.37 11.10
C ASP A 271 14.14 6.89 10.86
N ALA A 272 14.62 7.35 9.70
CA ALA A 272 14.55 8.76 9.35
C ALA A 272 13.11 9.26 9.14
N ALA A 273 12.24 8.45 8.55
CA ALA A 273 10.82 8.77 8.41
C ALA A 273 10.14 8.88 9.77
N HIS A 274 10.43 7.96 10.69
CA HIS A 274 9.98 8.02 12.08
C HIS A 274 10.47 9.28 12.80
N GLY A 275 11.71 9.70 12.57
CA GLY A 275 12.25 10.97 13.08
C GLY A 275 11.51 12.22 12.59
N LEU A 276 10.77 12.11 11.49
CA LEU A 276 9.89 13.15 10.95
C LEU A 276 8.42 12.95 11.34
N GLY A 277 8.10 11.94 12.16
CA GLY A 277 6.74 11.58 12.55
C GLY A 277 5.91 10.93 11.45
N ILE A 278 6.56 10.37 10.42
CA ILE A 278 5.90 9.75 9.26
C ILE A 278 5.81 8.24 9.46
N THR A 279 4.59 7.72 9.36
CA THR A 279 4.30 6.28 9.35
C THR A 279 4.77 5.68 8.02
N VAL A 280 5.39 4.49 8.03
CA VAL A 280 5.82 3.79 6.82
C VAL A 280 5.12 2.44 6.74
N LEU A 281 4.31 2.26 5.69
CA LEU A 281 3.65 1.01 5.36
C LEU A 281 4.44 0.25 4.29
N LEU A 282 4.41 -1.06 4.36
CA LEU A 282 4.99 -1.96 3.37
C LEU A 282 3.90 -2.50 2.43
N ASP A 283 4.16 -2.56 1.12
CA ASP A 283 3.40 -3.40 0.20
C ASP A 283 3.72 -4.88 0.46
N VAL A 284 2.71 -5.64 0.86
CA VAL A 284 2.78 -7.07 1.11
C VAL A 284 2.08 -7.81 -0.02
N VAL A 285 2.89 -8.48 -0.84
CA VAL A 285 2.41 -9.32 -1.94
C VAL A 285 2.32 -10.75 -1.46
N HIS A 286 1.23 -11.06 -0.74
CA HIS A 286 0.90 -12.42 -0.30
C HIS A 286 -0.20 -13.07 -1.13
N SER A 287 -0.70 -12.40 -2.16
CA SER A 287 -1.72 -12.94 -3.08
C SER A 287 -1.16 -14.03 -3.99
N HIS A 288 0.11 -13.92 -4.37
CA HIS A 288 0.80 -14.85 -5.25
C HIS A 288 2.32 -14.79 -5.04
N SER A 289 3.04 -15.66 -5.74
CA SER A 289 4.50 -15.64 -5.88
C SER A 289 4.87 -15.75 -7.34
N SER A 290 6.04 -15.21 -7.69
CA SER A 290 6.64 -15.47 -9.01
C SER A 290 6.78 -16.96 -9.28
N LYS A 291 6.60 -17.34 -10.56
CA LYS A 291 6.83 -18.72 -11.03
C LYS A 291 8.31 -19.10 -11.16
N ASN A 292 9.23 -18.19 -10.82
CA ASN A 292 10.65 -18.47 -10.90
C ASN A 292 11.06 -19.65 -10.00
N ILE A 293 11.74 -20.64 -10.60
CA ILE A 293 12.22 -21.85 -9.92
C ILE A 293 13.65 -21.66 -9.38
N ALA A 294 14.51 -20.98 -10.14
CA ALA A 294 15.94 -20.88 -9.81
C ALA A 294 16.22 -19.89 -8.67
N ASP A 295 15.52 -18.76 -8.66
CA ASP A 295 15.69 -17.67 -7.71
C ASP A 295 14.41 -17.31 -6.94
N GLY A 296 13.39 -18.17 -6.99
CA GLY A 296 12.17 -18.06 -6.20
C GLY A 296 11.79 -19.37 -5.52
N ILE A 297 10.60 -19.36 -4.92
CA ILE A 297 10.08 -20.47 -4.11
C ILE A 297 9.18 -21.43 -4.92
N ASN A 298 9.09 -21.26 -6.25
CA ASN A 298 8.39 -22.21 -7.11
C ASN A 298 9.16 -23.52 -7.23
N GLU A 299 8.45 -24.65 -7.19
CA GLU A 299 9.02 -26.00 -7.24
C GLU A 299 10.20 -26.20 -6.28
N PHE A 300 10.10 -25.57 -5.10
CA PHE A 300 11.22 -25.42 -4.18
C PHE A 300 11.81 -26.77 -3.79
N ASP A 301 10.98 -27.72 -3.35
CA ASP A 301 11.39 -29.10 -3.00
C ASP A 301 11.22 -30.11 -4.14
N GLY A 302 11.00 -29.63 -5.37
CA GLY A 302 10.75 -30.44 -6.56
C GLY A 302 9.29 -30.82 -6.78
N THR A 303 8.37 -30.38 -5.91
CA THR A 303 6.92 -30.51 -6.10
C THR A 303 6.30 -29.17 -6.49
N ASP A 304 5.20 -29.20 -7.22
CA ASP A 304 4.47 -27.97 -7.54
C ASP A 304 3.67 -27.41 -6.34
N HIS A 305 3.59 -28.10 -5.20
CA HIS A 305 2.60 -27.80 -4.16
C HIS A 305 3.16 -27.68 -2.74
N LEU A 306 4.46 -27.36 -2.59
CA LEU A 306 5.04 -27.08 -1.28
C LEU A 306 4.36 -25.87 -0.61
N TYR A 307 4.61 -24.68 -1.15
CA TYR A 307 4.00 -23.43 -0.65
C TYR A 307 2.65 -23.13 -1.29
N PHE A 308 2.31 -23.85 -2.36
CA PHE A 308 1.25 -23.52 -3.30
C PHE A 308 0.21 -24.64 -3.39
N HIS A 309 -0.95 -24.35 -3.96
CA HIS A 309 -1.84 -25.42 -4.39
C HIS A 309 -1.23 -26.22 -5.55
N ALA A 310 -1.64 -27.48 -5.69
CA ALA A 310 -1.25 -28.32 -6.83
C ALA A 310 -2.09 -28.01 -8.08
N GLY A 311 -1.51 -28.27 -9.26
CA GLY A 311 -2.22 -28.20 -10.54
C GLY A 311 -2.78 -26.81 -10.86
N GLY A 312 -3.94 -26.76 -11.51
CA GLY A 312 -4.56 -25.51 -11.98
C GLY A 312 -4.91 -24.53 -10.86
N ARG A 313 -5.35 -25.02 -9.68
CA ARG A 313 -5.66 -24.18 -8.52
C ARG A 313 -4.43 -23.40 -8.02
N GLY A 314 -3.24 -23.93 -8.26
CA GLY A 314 -1.97 -23.31 -7.87
C GLY A 314 -1.41 -22.29 -8.85
N ARG A 315 -2.16 -21.91 -9.89
CA ARG A 315 -1.68 -21.06 -10.99
C ARG A 315 -2.63 -19.89 -11.23
N HIS A 316 -2.08 -18.70 -11.34
CA HIS A 316 -2.81 -17.51 -11.75
C HIS A 316 -2.52 -17.22 -13.22
N GLU A 317 -3.41 -17.64 -14.12
CA GLU A 317 -3.15 -17.63 -15.58
C GLU A 317 -2.83 -16.23 -16.12
N LEU A 318 -3.56 -15.18 -15.71
CA LEU A 318 -3.31 -13.82 -16.20
C LEU A 318 -1.97 -13.24 -15.74
N TRP A 319 -1.54 -13.59 -14.53
CA TRP A 319 -0.31 -13.06 -13.93
C TRP A 319 0.87 -14.00 -14.10
N ASP A 320 0.65 -15.17 -14.72
CA ASP A 320 1.67 -16.19 -14.95
C ASP A 320 2.45 -16.56 -13.68
N SER A 321 1.70 -16.77 -12.59
CA SER A 321 2.21 -16.81 -11.20
C SER A 321 1.70 -18.02 -10.40
N ARG A 322 2.28 -18.25 -9.21
CA ARG A 322 1.89 -19.33 -8.28
C ARG A 322 0.98 -18.82 -7.16
N LEU A 323 0.00 -19.62 -6.75
CA LEU A 323 -0.98 -19.28 -5.71
C LEU A 323 -0.80 -20.11 -4.44
N PHE A 324 -0.68 -19.43 -3.30
CA PHE A 324 -0.40 -20.04 -2.00
C PHE A 324 -1.49 -21.00 -1.56
N ASN A 325 -1.08 -22.05 -0.85
CA ASN A 325 -2.00 -22.92 -0.12
C ASN A 325 -2.20 -22.38 1.30
N TYR A 326 -3.10 -21.41 1.45
CA TYR A 326 -3.36 -20.73 2.73
C TYR A 326 -3.89 -21.67 3.83
N GLY A 327 -4.42 -22.85 3.46
CA GLY A 327 -4.86 -23.88 4.40
C GLY A 327 -3.74 -24.71 5.00
N HIS A 328 -2.48 -24.52 4.59
CA HIS A 328 -1.35 -25.32 5.06
C HIS A 328 -0.61 -24.68 6.23
N HIS A 329 -0.31 -25.46 7.28
CA HIS A 329 0.29 -24.98 8.54
C HIS A 329 1.62 -24.24 8.35
N GLU A 330 2.56 -24.81 7.59
CA GLU A 330 3.85 -24.16 7.32
C GLU A 330 3.75 -22.96 6.35
N VAL A 331 2.70 -22.89 5.51
CA VAL A 331 2.43 -21.71 4.67
C VAL A 331 1.92 -20.57 5.55
N LEU A 332 0.99 -20.86 6.48
CA LEU A 332 0.57 -19.90 7.49
C LEU A 332 1.76 -19.42 8.34
N ARG A 333 2.64 -20.33 8.76
CA ARG A 333 3.86 -19.96 9.49
C ARG A 333 4.74 -19.04 8.66
N PHE A 334 4.98 -19.38 7.39
CA PHE A 334 5.81 -18.59 6.47
C PHE A 334 5.25 -17.18 6.27
N LEU A 335 3.96 -17.04 5.96
CA LEU A 335 3.34 -15.74 5.67
C LEU A 335 3.13 -14.89 6.92
N LEU A 336 2.67 -15.46 8.04
CA LEU A 336 2.49 -14.69 9.29
C LEU A 336 3.83 -14.31 9.92
N SER A 337 4.84 -15.17 9.79
CA SER A 337 6.20 -14.80 10.21
C SER A 337 6.81 -13.73 9.33
N ASN A 338 6.41 -13.64 8.06
CA ASN A 338 6.88 -12.58 7.16
C ASN A 338 6.37 -11.21 7.61
N LEU A 339 5.08 -11.10 7.92
CA LEU A 339 4.50 -9.88 8.49
C LEU A 339 5.24 -9.48 9.78
N ARG A 340 5.47 -10.44 10.69
CA ARG A 340 6.14 -10.16 11.96
C ARG A 340 7.60 -9.76 11.77
N TYR A 341 8.29 -10.36 10.80
CA TYR A 341 9.66 -10.04 10.43
C TYR A 341 9.80 -8.58 9.99
N TRP A 342 8.93 -8.11 9.09
CA TRP A 342 8.96 -6.72 8.61
C TRP A 342 8.70 -5.70 9.72
N VAL A 343 7.80 -6.00 10.67
CA VAL A 343 7.57 -5.13 11.84
C VAL A 343 8.74 -5.16 12.82
N LEU A 344 9.29 -6.33 13.15
CA LEU A 344 10.31 -6.42 14.20
C LEU A 344 11.72 -6.03 13.74
N GLU A 345 12.11 -6.41 12.52
CA GLU A 345 13.47 -6.15 12.02
C GLU A 345 13.58 -4.78 11.35
N TYR A 346 12.52 -4.30 10.67
CA TYR A 346 12.55 -3.05 9.90
C TYR A 346 11.67 -1.93 10.48
N GLN A 347 10.84 -2.22 11.49
CA GLN A 347 9.93 -1.25 12.10
C GLN A 347 8.92 -0.62 11.14
N PHE A 348 8.45 -1.36 10.13
CA PHE A 348 7.27 -0.93 9.38
C PHE A 348 6.06 -0.79 10.31
N ASP A 349 5.25 0.23 10.07
CA ASP A 349 4.09 0.62 10.88
C ASP A 349 2.78 -0.05 10.41
N GLY A 350 2.88 -1.00 9.49
CA GLY A 350 1.73 -1.63 8.89
C GLY A 350 1.93 -1.98 7.43
N PHE A 351 0.84 -2.29 6.74
CA PHE A 351 0.88 -2.95 5.44
C PHE A 351 -0.25 -2.49 4.53
N ARG A 352 0.01 -2.49 3.22
CA ARG A 352 -1.02 -2.70 2.21
C ARG A 352 -0.91 -4.13 1.70
N PHE A 353 -2.02 -4.86 1.70
CA PHE A 353 -2.09 -6.20 1.12
C PHE A 353 -2.54 -6.05 -0.34
N ASP A 354 -1.67 -6.47 -1.26
CA ASP A 354 -1.90 -6.31 -2.70
C ASP A 354 -2.57 -7.53 -3.31
N GLY A 355 -3.46 -7.29 -4.29
CA GLY A 355 -4.22 -8.33 -4.95
C GLY A 355 -5.21 -9.05 -4.05
N VAL A 356 -5.81 -8.36 -3.06
CA VAL A 356 -6.81 -8.97 -2.15
C VAL A 356 -7.98 -9.52 -2.93
N THR A 357 -8.43 -8.86 -4.00
CA THR A 357 -9.45 -9.40 -4.91
C THR A 357 -9.08 -10.80 -5.44
N SER A 358 -7.81 -11.00 -5.82
CA SER A 358 -7.32 -12.29 -6.32
C SER A 358 -7.35 -13.37 -5.24
N MET A 359 -7.10 -12.98 -3.99
CA MET A 359 -7.18 -13.86 -2.82
C MET A 359 -8.61 -14.22 -2.45
N LEU A 360 -9.56 -13.28 -2.56
CA LEU A 360 -10.93 -13.46 -2.11
C LEU A 360 -11.72 -14.48 -2.94
N TYR A 361 -11.39 -14.65 -4.22
CA TYR A 361 -12.17 -15.46 -5.14
C TYR A 361 -11.31 -16.43 -5.93
N THR A 362 -11.81 -17.64 -6.16
CA THR A 362 -11.14 -18.65 -6.98
C THR A 362 -11.07 -18.30 -8.47
N HIS A 363 -11.90 -17.36 -8.94
CA HIS A 363 -11.79 -16.77 -10.27
C HIS A 363 -10.94 -15.49 -10.29
N HIS A 364 -10.42 -15.05 -9.14
CA HIS A 364 -9.52 -13.92 -8.96
C HIS A 364 -10.05 -12.56 -9.45
N GLY A 365 -11.37 -12.41 -9.54
CA GLY A 365 -12.02 -11.25 -10.17
C GLY A 365 -11.98 -11.22 -11.70
N LEU A 366 -11.37 -12.22 -12.35
CA LEU A 366 -11.25 -12.29 -13.80
C LEU A 366 -12.58 -12.62 -14.48
N GLY A 367 -13.02 -11.77 -15.40
CA GLY A 367 -14.27 -11.95 -16.13
C GLY A 367 -15.53 -11.79 -15.27
N SER A 368 -15.39 -11.27 -14.05
CA SER A 368 -16.49 -11.03 -13.11
C SER A 368 -16.79 -9.55 -13.01
N ALA A 369 -18.07 -9.20 -13.07
CA ALA A 369 -18.54 -7.85 -12.75
C ALA A 369 -19.17 -7.88 -11.35
N PHE A 370 -18.62 -7.10 -10.42
CA PHE A 370 -19.17 -6.97 -9.07
C PHE A 370 -20.28 -5.92 -9.08
N GLY A 371 -21.51 -6.36 -9.35
CA GLY A 371 -22.68 -5.47 -9.49
C GLY A 371 -23.26 -4.96 -8.16
N GLY A 372 -22.68 -5.37 -7.03
CA GLY A 372 -23.18 -5.05 -5.69
C GLY A 372 -24.17 -6.07 -5.12
N GLY A 373 -24.51 -7.13 -5.87
CA GLY A 373 -25.31 -8.25 -5.37
C GLY A 373 -24.50 -9.08 -4.36
N TYR A 374 -25.10 -9.43 -3.22
CA TYR A 374 -24.34 -10.05 -2.14
C TYR A 374 -23.90 -11.50 -2.44
N ASP A 375 -24.62 -12.18 -3.34
CA ASP A 375 -24.27 -13.54 -3.80
C ASP A 375 -22.87 -13.59 -4.44
N ASP A 376 -22.42 -12.49 -5.05
CA ASP A 376 -21.07 -12.39 -5.65
C ASP A 376 -19.96 -12.51 -4.57
N TYR A 377 -20.25 -12.12 -3.32
CA TYR A 377 -19.29 -12.03 -2.21
C TYR A 377 -19.37 -13.20 -1.21
N PHE A 378 -20.44 -14.00 -1.29
CA PHE A 378 -20.70 -15.10 -0.36
C PHE A 378 -21.04 -16.43 -1.05
N GLY A 379 -20.93 -16.49 -2.38
CA GLY A 379 -21.13 -17.71 -3.17
C GLY A 379 -19.99 -18.74 -3.06
N GLY A 380 -20.14 -19.86 -3.77
CA GLY A 380 -19.20 -20.99 -3.75
C GLY A 380 -17.83 -20.70 -4.36
N GLN A 381 -17.68 -19.58 -5.07
CA GLN A 381 -16.44 -19.10 -5.66
C GLN A 381 -15.50 -18.40 -4.67
N VAL A 382 -15.95 -18.13 -3.44
CA VAL A 382 -15.15 -17.44 -2.44
C VAL A 382 -14.11 -18.37 -1.84
N ASP A 383 -12.84 -17.95 -1.83
CA ASP A 383 -11.77 -18.71 -1.21
C ASP A 383 -11.75 -18.49 0.32
N THR A 384 -12.28 -19.47 1.04
CA THR A 384 -12.35 -19.42 2.50
C THR A 384 -10.97 -19.55 3.16
N GLU A 385 -10.03 -20.27 2.55
CA GLU A 385 -8.68 -20.45 3.12
C GLU A 385 -7.92 -19.12 3.10
N ALA A 386 -8.02 -18.38 1.99
CA ALA A 386 -7.42 -17.06 1.85
C ALA A 386 -8.05 -16.02 2.79
N ILE A 387 -9.38 -16.00 2.92
CA ILE A 387 -10.08 -15.12 3.89
C ILE A 387 -9.61 -15.42 5.32
N VAL A 388 -9.56 -16.70 5.69
CA VAL A 388 -9.13 -17.09 7.04
C VAL A 388 -7.67 -16.72 7.30
N TYR A 389 -6.79 -16.83 6.29
CA TYR A 389 -5.44 -16.30 6.38
C TYR A 389 -5.42 -14.80 6.67
N MET A 390 -6.22 -14.00 5.95
CA MET A 390 -6.29 -12.55 6.18
C MET A 390 -6.88 -12.20 7.56
N MET A 391 -7.88 -12.95 8.04
CA MET A 391 -8.40 -12.84 9.40
C MET A 391 -7.31 -13.15 10.44
N LEU A 392 -6.52 -14.21 10.23
CA LEU A 392 -5.38 -14.54 11.10
C LEU A 392 -4.33 -13.43 11.06
N ALA A 393 -3.96 -12.94 9.87
CA ALA A 393 -3.00 -11.86 9.70
C ALA A 393 -3.41 -10.61 10.47
N ASN A 394 -4.62 -10.09 10.24
CA ASN A 394 -5.12 -8.91 10.93
C ASN A 394 -5.28 -9.16 12.44
N HIS A 395 -5.84 -10.28 12.87
CA HIS A 395 -5.98 -10.58 14.30
C HIS A 395 -4.63 -10.62 15.02
N VAL A 396 -3.68 -11.38 14.47
CA VAL A 396 -2.37 -11.59 15.08
C VAL A 396 -1.58 -10.29 15.13
N MET A 397 -1.55 -9.57 14.00
CA MET A 397 -0.76 -8.36 13.89
C MET A 397 -1.34 -7.23 14.76
N HIS A 398 -2.66 -7.01 14.80
CA HIS A 398 -3.26 -6.00 15.68
C HIS A 398 -3.17 -6.37 17.17
N ARG A 399 -3.23 -7.67 17.51
CA ARG A 399 -3.09 -8.11 18.90
C ARG A 399 -1.67 -7.94 19.43
N LEU A 400 -0.67 -8.16 18.59
CA LEU A 400 0.75 -8.06 18.98
C LEU A 400 1.30 -6.64 18.81
N HIS A 401 0.75 -5.88 17.85
CA HIS A 401 1.15 -4.52 17.50
C HIS A 401 -0.08 -3.63 17.25
N PRO A 402 -0.76 -3.13 18.30
CA PRO A 402 -2.02 -2.40 18.17
C PRO A 402 -1.95 -1.08 17.38
N GLN A 403 -0.74 -0.58 17.12
CA GLN A 403 -0.51 0.66 16.38
C GLN A 403 -0.38 0.44 14.87
N ILE A 404 -0.38 -0.80 14.39
CA ILE A 404 -0.27 -0.99 12.95
C ILE A 404 -1.51 -0.53 12.20
N LEU A 405 -1.30 -0.19 10.94
CA LEU A 405 -2.32 0.16 9.97
C LEU A 405 -2.34 -0.88 8.84
N THR A 406 -3.49 -1.51 8.56
CA THR A 406 -3.63 -2.46 7.44
C THR A 406 -4.62 -1.97 6.39
N ILE A 407 -4.20 -2.00 5.12
CA ILE A 407 -4.97 -1.53 3.97
C ILE A 407 -5.16 -2.70 2.99
N ALA A 408 -6.39 -2.91 2.51
CA ALA A 408 -6.67 -3.89 1.47
C ALA A 408 -6.79 -3.25 0.08
N GLU A 409 -6.06 -3.80 -0.90
CA GLU A 409 -6.28 -3.54 -2.32
C GLU A 409 -7.36 -4.49 -2.88
N ASP A 410 -8.62 -4.09 -2.69
CA ASP A 410 -9.79 -4.83 -3.17
C ASP A 410 -10.65 -3.96 -4.10
N VAL A 411 -10.77 -4.36 -5.36
CA VAL A 411 -11.65 -3.72 -6.35
C VAL A 411 -13.08 -4.25 -6.22
N SER A 412 -13.27 -5.47 -5.67
CA SER A 412 -14.57 -6.13 -5.70
C SER A 412 -15.63 -5.41 -4.89
N GLY A 413 -15.29 -4.89 -3.72
CA GLY A 413 -16.30 -4.28 -2.86
C GLY A 413 -16.69 -5.10 -1.64
N MET A 414 -15.89 -6.10 -1.24
CA MET A 414 -16.34 -7.13 -0.33
C MET A 414 -16.88 -6.56 1.00
N PRO A 415 -18.16 -6.83 1.36
CA PRO A 415 -18.70 -6.43 2.65
C PRO A 415 -17.91 -7.04 3.80
N THR A 416 -17.77 -6.29 4.91
CA THR A 416 -17.08 -6.71 6.14
C THR A 416 -15.56 -6.87 6.02
N LEU A 417 -14.97 -6.49 4.88
CA LEU A 417 -13.52 -6.51 4.66
C LEU A 417 -12.79 -5.63 5.68
N CYS A 418 -13.38 -4.46 5.98
CA CYS A 418 -12.80 -3.48 6.92
C CYS A 418 -13.52 -3.47 8.28
N LYS A 419 -14.21 -4.56 8.63
CA LYS A 419 -14.77 -4.77 9.97
C LYS A 419 -13.80 -5.60 10.84
N PRO A 420 -13.70 -5.35 12.15
CA PRO A 420 -12.82 -6.11 13.03
C PRO A 420 -13.11 -7.62 13.01
N VAL A 421 -12.06 -8.44 13.16
CA VAL A 421 -12.21 -9.91 13.17
C VAL A 421 -13.14 -10.39 14.28
N HIS A 422 -13.12 -9.73 15.44
CA HIS A 422 -14.00 -10.09 16.58
C HIS A 422 -15.47 -9.69 16.37
N GLU A 423 -15.79 -8.96 15.30
CA GLU A 423 -17.15 -8.68 14.82
C GLU A 423 -17.49 -9.55 13.60
N CYS A 424 -16.75 -10.64 13.37
CA CYS A 424 -16.85 -11.51 12.21
C CYS A 424 -16.48 -10.86 10.85
N GLY A 425 -15.73 -9.75 10.85
CA GLY A 425 -15.11 -9.19 9.65
C GLY A 425 -13.75 -9.81 9.30
N ILE A 426 -13.10 -9.29 8.25
CA ILE A 426 -11.77 -9.73 7.81
C ILE A 426 -10.63 -8.99 8.55
N GLY A 427 -10.91 -7.80 9.07
CA GLY A 427 -10.05 -7.09 10.02
C GLY A 427 -9.12 -6.03 9.44
N PHE A 428 -9.25 -5.65 8.17
CA PHE A 428 -8.49 -4.52 7.63
C PHE A 428 -8.97 -3.19 8.23
N ASP A 429 -8.09 -2.21 8.35
CA ASP A 429 -8.49 -0.87 8.79
C ASP A 429 -9.12 -0.05 7.67
N TYR A 430 -8.55 -0.15 6.46
CA TYR A 430 -9.01 0.58 5.28
C TYR A 430 -9.01 -0.32 4.04
N ARG A 431 -9.75 0.11 3.03
CA ARG A 431 -9.60 -0.37 1.65
C ARG A 431 -9.31 0.77 0.69
N LEU A 432 -8.75 0.46 -0.47
CA LEU A 432 -8.59 1.43 -1.56
C LEU A 432 -9.94 1.70 -2.27
N ALA A 433 -10.24 2.98 -2.55
CA ALA A 433 -11.41 3.40 -3.32
C ALA A 433 -11.14 3.34 -4.84
N MET A 434 -10.93 2.12 -5.35
CA MET A 434 -10.37 1.88 -6.69
C MET A 434 -11.26 2.33 -7.86
N ALA A 435 -12.56 2.54 -7.64
CA ALA A 435 -13.48 3.05 -8.67
C ALA A 435 -13.29 4.55 -8.98
N VAL A 436 -12.64 5.31 -8.08
CA VAL A 436 -12.49 6.76 -8.22
C VAL A 436 -11.55 7.13 -9.39
N PRO A 437 -10.33 6.55 -9.51
CA PRO A 437 -9.49 6.77 -10.68
C PRO A 437 -10.16 6.41 -12.00
N ASP A 438 -10.83 5.26 -12.08
CA ASP A 438 -11.50 4.79 -13.29
C ASP A 438 -12.53 5.81 -13.79
N MET A 439 -13.29 6.42 -12.88
CA MET A 439 -14.21 7.50 -13.23
C MET A 439 -13.47 8.69 -13.84
N TRP A 440 -12.38 9.16 -13.23
CA TRP A 440 -11.64 10.31 -13.73
C TRP A 440 -11.02 10.04 -15.10
N ILE A 441 -10.38 8.87 -15.28
CA ILE A 441 -9.83 8.48 -16.59
C ILE A 441 -10.93 8.41 -17.64
N LYS A 442 -12.08 7.78 -17.34
CA LYS A 442 -13.22 7.73 -18.26
C LYS A 442 -13.69 9.12 -18.65
N TYR A 443 -13.81 10.04 -17.69
CA TYR A 443 -14.27 11.40 -17.93
C TYR A 443 -13.28 12.20 -18.78
N LEU A 444 -11.98 12.04 -18.54
CA LEU A 444 -10.93 12.73 -19.29
C LEU A 444 -10.74 12.16 -20.71
N LYS A 445 -10.95 10.86 -20.88
CA LYS A 445 -10.74 10.14 -22.13
C LYS A 445 -11.94 10.17 -23.08
N GLU A 446 -13.16 10.07 -22.52
CA GLU A 446 -14.36 9.77 -23.32
C GLU A 446 -15.39 10.90 -23.33
N LYS A 447 -15.27 11.91 -22.45
CA LYS A 447 -16.27 12.97 -22.30
C LYS A 447 -15.69 14.37 -22.43
N LYS A 448 -16.45 15.28 -23.03
CA LYS A 448 -16.17 16.72 -22.96
C LYS A 448 -16.56 17.29 -21.59
N ASP A 449 -15.96 18.40 -21.19
CA ASP A 449 -16.24 19.05 -19.89
C ASP A 449 -17.74 19.32 -19.67
N GLU A 450 -18.49 19.69 -20.72
CA GLU A 450 -19.93 19.97 -20.64
C GLU A 450 -20.79 18.72 -20.40
N GLU A 451 -20.24 17.54 -20.68
CA GLU A 451 -20.89 16.22 -20.55
C GLU A 451 -20.58 15.53 -19.20
N TRP A 452 -19.77 16.18 -18.36
CA TRP A 452 -19.47 15.68 -17.03
C TRP A 452 -20.72 15.79 -16.14
N GLU A 453 -21.09 14.67 -15.51
CA GLU A 453 -22.29 14.57 -14.70
C GLU A 453 -21.93 14.75 -13.21
N MET A 454 -22.36 15.86 -12.62
CA MET A 454 -22.06 16.23 -11.24
C MET A 454 -22.63 15.20 -10.25
N GLY A 455 -23.80 14.65 -10.56
CA GLY A 455 -24.44 13.56 -9.84
C GLY A 455 -23.64 12.27 -9.87
N HIS A 456 -23.04 11.92 -11.00
CA HIS A 456 -22.19 10.74 -11.10
C HIS A 456 -20.85 10.93 -10.36
N ILE A 457 -20.21 12.10 -10.48
CA ILE A 457 -18.99 12.42 -9.71
C ILE A 457 -19.25 12.30 -8.21
N THR A 458 -20.30 12.97 -7.72
CA THR A 458 -20.66 12.91 -6.30
C THR A 458 -21.07 11.52 -5.88
N HIS A 459 -21.81 10.77 -6.71
CA HIS A 459 -22.16 9.38 -6.41
C HIS A 459 -20.92 8.51 -6.27
N THR A 460 -20.00 8.49 -7.24
CA THR A 460 -18.80 7.64 -7.17
C THR A 460 -17.92 7.96 -5.97
N LEU A 461 -17.73 9.25 -5.64
CA LEU A 461 -16.94 9.65 -4.48
C LEU A 461 -17.60 9.27 -3.15
N THR A 462 -18.93 9.15 -3.12
CA THR A 462 -19.67 8.87 -1.87
C THR A 462 -20.26 7.46 -1.79
N ASN A 463 -20.20 6.68 -2.87
CA ASN A 463 -20.74 5.32 -2.96
C ASN A 463 -19.77 4.32 -2.33
N ARG A 464 -19.81 4.25 -1.01
CA ARG A 464 -18.93 3.44 -0.17
C ARG A 464 -19.65 3.01 1.09
N ARG A 465 -19.14 1.96 1.70
CA ARG A 465 -19.81 1.27 2.81
C ARG A 465 -19.67 2.08 4.09
N TYR A 466 -20.79 2.28 4.79
CA TYR A 466 -20.80 3.00 6.06
C TYR A 466 -20.02 2.22 7.13
N LYS A 467 -19.18 2.92 7.91
CA LYS A 467 -18.27 2.33 8.93
C LYS A 467 -17.28 1.29 8.40
N GLU A 468 -16.93 1.35 7.12
CA GLU A 468 -15.81 0.62 6.52
C GLU A 468 -14.93 1.65 5.80
N PRO A 469 -13.84 2.11 6.43
CA PRO A 469 -13.05 3.24 5.94
C PRO A 469 -12.42 3.00 4.57
N ALA A 470 -12.36 4.05 3.75
CA ALA A 470 -11.71 3.99 2.43
C ALA A 470 -10.62 5.05 2.25
N ILE A 471 -9.50 4.67 1.63
CA ILE A 471 -8.47 5.58 1.13
C ILE A 471 -8.85 6.00 -0.29
N ALA A 472 -9.07 7.31 -0.48
CA ALA A 472 -9.39 7.88 -1.78
C ALA A 472 -8.14 8.43 -2.48
N TYR A 473 -8.11 8.31 -3.80
CA TYR A 473 -7.06 8.84 -4.67
C TYR A 473 -7.65 9.05 -6.07
N CYS A 474 -7.15 10.04 -6.80
CA CYS A 474 -7.68 10.38 -8.12
C CYS A 474 -6.97 9.65 -9.26
N GLU A 475 -5.74 9.21 -9.03
CA GLU A 475 -4.91 8.42 -9.94
C GLU A 475 -3.88 7.66 -9.10
N SER A 476 -3.44 6.50 -9.58
CA SER A 476 -2.49 5.63 -8.87
C SER A 476 -1.25 5.34 -9.70
N HIS A 477 -0.40 4.46 -9.16
CA HIS A 477 0.72 3.89 -9.89
C HIS A 477 0.30 3.15 -11.17
N ASP A 478 -0.91 2.54 -11.24
CA ASP A 478 -1.41 1.87 -12.45
C ASP A 478 -1.66 2.84 -13.60
N GLN A 479 -2.37 3.96 -13.36
CA GLN A 479 -2.60 4.99 -14.37
C GLN A 479 -1.31 5.74 -14.74
N ALA A 480 -0.29 5.68 -13.89
CA ALA A 480 1.02 6.23 -14.21
C ALA A 480 1.81 5.32 -15.17
N LEU A 481 1.50 4.02 -15.30
CA LEU A 481 2.25 3.09 -16.16
C LEU A 481 1.99 3.31 -17.66
N VAL A 482 2.90 2.79 -18.49
CA VAL A 482 2.75 2.77 -19.95
C VAL A 482 1.47 2.04 -20.35
N GLY A 483 0.66 2.69 -21.20
CA GLY A 483 -0.65 2.19 -21.61
C GLY A 483 -1.81 3.07 -21.12
N ASP A 484 -1.55 3.94 -20.14
CA ASP A 484 -2.44 5.05 -19.76
C ASP A 484 -1.64 6.37 -19.69
N LYS A 485 -2.28 7.45 -19.20
CA LYS A 485 -1.68 8.76 -18.97
C LYS A 485 -2.02 9.24 -17.56
N THR A 486 -1.11 10.01 -16.96
CA THR A 486 -1.44 10.77 -15.73
C THR A 486 -2.58 11.74 -16.00
N ILE A 487 -3.33 12.14 -14.96
CA ILE A 487 -4.39 13.16 -15.08
C ILE A 487 -3.83 14.44 -15.71
N ALA A 488 -2.62 14.86 -15.31
CA ALA A 488 -1.96 16.01 -15.88
C ALA A 488 -1.75 15.86 -17.40
N PHE A 489 -1.28 14.69 -17.85
CA PHE A 489 -1.03 14.43 -19.25
C PHE A 489 -2.31 14.19 -20.07
N TRP A 490 -3.38 13.67 -19.47
CA TRP A 490 -4.73 13.67 -20.05
C TRP A 490 -5.27 15.09 -20.26
N LEU A 491 -4.99 16.00 -19.33
CA LEU A 491 -5.50 17.37 -19.37
C LEU A 491 -4.73 18.29 -20.32
N MET A 492 -3.42 18.13 -20.42
CA MET A 492 -2.51 19.09 -21.07
C MET A 492 -1.70 18.50 -22.22
N ASP A 493 -1.55 17.17 -22.28
CA ASP A 493 -0.83 16.44 -23.32
C ASP A 493 0.53 17.09 -23.66
N LYS A 494 0.89 17.18 -24.95
CA LYS A 494 2.16 17.72 -25.42
C LYS A 494 2.39 19.20 -25.10
N GLU A 495 1.36 19.99 -24.78
CA GLU A 495 1.56 21.39 -24.38
C GLU A 495 2.32 21.48 -23.05
N MET A 496 2.38 20.40 -22.25
CA MET A 496 3.22 20.34 -21.07
C MET A 496 4.72 20.57 -21.37
N TYR A 497 5.18 20.23 -22.58
CA TYR A 497 6.59 20.37 -22.96
C TYR A 497 6.97 21.79 -23.40
N THR A 498 6.00 22.62 -23.79
CA THR A 498 6.24 23.95 -24.39
C THR A 498 5.66 25.09 -23.56
N ASN A 499 4.55 24.85 -22.84
CA ASN A 499 3.75 25.88 -22.19
C ASN A 499 3.67 25.74 -20.67
N MET A 500 4.56 24.93 -20.07
CA MET A 500 4.72 24.87 -18.61
C MET A 500 5.73 25.88 -18.07
N SER A 501 6.30 26.76 -18.91
CA SER A 501 7.10 27.89 -18.43
C SER A 501 6.19 29.06 -18.06
N ASP A 502 6.53 29.78 -16.99
CA ASP A 502 5.89 31.05 -16.67
C ASP A 502 6.26 32.19 -17.64
N LEU A 503 7.28 31.98 -18.47
CA LEU A 503 7.71 32.94 -19.49
C LEU A 503 6.98 32.76 -20.82
N THR A 504 6.24 31.66 -20.99
CA THR A 504 5.43 31.40 -22.19
C THR A 504 3.97 31.71 -21.93
N GLU A 505 3.19 31.86 -23.01
CA GLU A 505 1.76 32.13 -22.93
C GLU A 505 1.04 31.07 -22.05
N LEU A 506 0.14 31.53 -21.19
CA LEU A 506 -0.82 30.66 -20.51
C LEU A 506 -1.95 30.34 -21.49
N THR A 507 -1.77 29.26 -22.25
CA THR A 507 -2.78 28.81 -23.22
C THR A 507 -4.05 28.37 -22.48
N PRO A 508 -5.23 28.42 -23.13
CA PRO A 508 -6.46 27.90 -22.54
C PRO A 508 -6.39 26.42 -22.15
N VAL A 509 -5.52 25.62 -22.80
CA VAL A 509 -5.30 24.21 -22.48
C VAL A 509 -4.51 24.07 -21.18
N ILE A 510 -3.42 24.80 -21.00
CA ILE A 510 -2.65 24.78 -19.76
C ILE A 510 -3.47 25.37 -18.60
N ASP A 511 -4.17 26.48 -18.81
CA ASP A 511 -5.05 27.06 -17.79
C ASP A 511 -6.14 26.06 -17.32
N ARG A 512 -6.82 25.42 -18.28
CA ARG A 512 -7.76 24.32 -18.01
C ARG A 512 -7.10 23.20 -17.22
N GLY A 513 -5.92 22.77 -17.63
CA GLY A 513 -5.23 21.64 -17.02
C GLY A 513 -4.79 21.90 -15.59
N LEU A 514 -4.22 23.08 -15.32
CA LEU A 514 -3.86 23.49 -13.97
C LEU A 514 -5.09 23.55 -13.06
N ALA A 515 -6.17 24.16 -13.54
CA ALA A 515 -7.41 24.29 -12.78
C ALA A 515 -8.05 22.93 -12.47
N LEU A 516 -8.29 22.10 -13.48
CA LEU A 516 -8.95 20.80 -13.30
C LEU A 516 -8.10 19.81 -12.51
N HIS A 517 -6.77 19.82 -12.65
CA HIS A 517 -5.88 18.98 -11.85
C HIS A 517 -6.06 19.27 -10.35
N LYS A 518 -6.04 20.56 -9.96
CA LYS A 518 -6.29 20.99 -8.58
C LYS A 518 -7.70 20.58 -8.11
N MET A 519 -8.73 20.85 -8.92
CA MET A 519 -10.12 20.55 -8.55
C MET A 519 -10.39 19.05 -8.37
N ILE A 520 -9.88 18.21 -9.26
CA ILE A 520 -10.03 16.75 -9.20
C ILE A 520 -9.37 16.19 -7.93
N ARG A 521 -8.14 16.63 -7.62
CA ARG A 521 -7.46 16.24 -6.38
C ARG A 521 -8.23 16.71 -5.15
N LEU A 522 -8.63 17.98 -5.12
CA LEU A 522 -9.33 18.58 -3.98
C LEU A 522 -10.68 17.91 -3.71
N ILE A 523 -11.52 17.67 -4.73
CA ILE A 523 -12.82 17.03 -4.54
C ILE A 523 -12.65 15.56 -4.12
N THR A 524 -11.64 14.87 -4.63
CA THR A 524 -11.34 13.48 -4.23
C THR A 524 -10.89 13.42 -2.77
N PHE A 525 -10.01 14.32 -2.34
CA PHE A 525 -9.53 14.42 -0.96
C PHE A 525 -10.65 14.88 0.00
N GLY A 526 -11.47 15.84 -0.43
CA GLY A 526 -12.57 16.38 0.36
C GLY A 526 -13.76 15.44 0.51
N LEU A 527 -14.07 14.60 -0.50
CA LEU A 527 -15.34 13.84 -0.54
C LEU A 527 -15.20 12.32 -0.63
N GLY A 528 -14.05 11.80 -1.06
CA GLY A 528 -13.90 10.39 -1.47
C GLY A 528 -13.62 9.37 -0.36
N GLY A 529 -13.05 9.80 0.76
CA GLY A 529 -12.31 8.91 1.66
C GLY A 529 -12.32 9.32 3.14
N GLU A 530 -11.99 8.38 4.04
CA GLU A 530 -11.46 8.63 5.40
C GLU A 530 -9.91 8.71 5.39
N GLY A 531 -9.30 8.53 4.23
CA GLY A 531 -7.89 8.80 3.99
C GLY A 531 -7.67 9.25 2.55
N TYR A 532 -6.47 9.76 2.28
CA TYR A 532 -6.07 10.24 0.96
C TYR A 532 -4.74 9.63 0.55
N LEU A 533 -4.59 9.31 -0.73
CA LEU A 533 -3.34 8.81 -1.31
C LEU A 533 -2.97 9.63 -2.54
N THR A 534 -1.67 9.91 -2.69
CA THR A 534 -1.06 10.36 -3.95
C THR A 534 0.09 9.44 -4.29
N PHE A 535 0.25 9.13 -5.58
CA PHE A 535 1.46 8.47 -6.08
C PHE A 535 2.55 9.51 -6.41
N MET A 536 3.80 9.15 -6.15
CA MET A 536 4.95 10.03 -6.28
C MET A 536 5.05 10.70 -7.66
N GLY A 537 5.09 12.03 -7.69
CA GLY A 537 5.13 12.85 -8.90
C GLY A 537 3.77 13.47 -9.27
N ASN A 538 2.67 12.79 -8.95
CA ASN A 538 1.35 13.27 -9.34
C ASN A 538 0.95 14.53 -8.57
N GLU A 539 1.53 14.79 -7.40
CA GLU A 539 1.28 16.01 -6.60
C GLU A 539 1.57 17.31 -7.35
N PHE A 540 2.52 17.27 -8.28
CA PHE A 540 2.87 18.43 -9.09
C PHE A 540 2.47 18.26 -10.55
N GLY A 541 1.68 17.24 -10.89
CA GLY A 541 1.28 16.93 -12.26
C GLY A 541 2.47 16.55 -13.13
N HIS A 542 3.25 15.55 -12.70
CA HIS A 542 4.38 15.04 -13.48
C HIS A 542 3.94 14.69 -14.92
N PRO A 543 4.69 15.12 -15.95
CA PRO A 543 4.34 14.85 -17.35
C PRO A 543 4.60 13.38 -17.73
N GLU A 544 4.35 13.03 -19.00
CA GLU A 544 4.69 11.72 -19.56
C GLU A 544 3.93 10.55 -18.86
N TRP A 545 4.61 9.43 -18.70
CA TRP A 545 4.18 8.20 -18.04
C TRP A 545 5.42 7.52 -17.42
N LEU A 546 5.19 6.46 -16.66
CA LEU A 546 6.18 5.57 -16.06
C LEU A 546 6.30 4.33 -16.94
N ASP A 547 7.51 3.96 -17.35
CA ASP A 547 7.76 2.70 -18.04
C ASP A 547 9.07 2.12 -17.53
N PHE A 548 9.05 0.83 -17.18
CA PHE A 548 10.20 0.12 -16.66
C PHE A 548 11.02 -0.49 -17.79
N PRO A 549 12.33 -0.72 -17.59
CA PRO A 549 13.18 -1.43 -18.54
C PRO A 549 12.61 -2.81 -18.89
N ARG A 550 12.31 -3.02 -20.17
CA ARG A 550 11.79 -4.29 -20.72
C ARG A 550 12.17 -4.42 -22.19
N GLU A 551 11.98 -5.59 -22.77
CA GLU A 551 12.28 -5.84 -24.19
C GLU A 551 11.61 -4.82 -25.11
N GLY A 552 10.32 -4.53 -24.88
CA GLY A 552 9.53 -3.61 -25.71
C GLY A 552 9.94 -2.13 -25.67
N ASN A 553 10.92 -1.73 -24.84
CA ASN A 553 11.52 -0.40 -24.85
C ASN A 553 13.05 -0.44 -24.83
N SER A 554 13.65 -1.55 -25.29
CA SER A 554 15.10 -1.76 -25.34
C SER A 554 15.78 -1.61 -23.98
N SER A 555 15.13 -2.08 -22.91
CA SER A 555 15.61 -1.97 -21.52
C SER A 555 15.91 -0.53 -21.09
N SER A 556 15.10 0.42 -21.56
CA SER A 556 15.29 1.84 -21.26
C SER A 556 14.86 2.19 -19.83
N PHE A 557 15.67 2.98 -19.15
CA PHE A 557 15.33 3.62 -17.88
C PHE A 557 14.83 5.06 -18.06
N ALA A 558 14.63 5.53 -19.30
CA ALA A 558 14.29 6.93 -19.58
C ALA A 558 12.98 7.38 -18.91
N TYR A 559 12.03 6.46 -18.70
CA TYR A 559 10.75 6.74 -18.03
C TYR A 559 10.67 6.12 -16.63
N ALA A 560 11.67 5.35 -16.20
CA ALA A 560 11.75 4.74 -14.87
C ALA A 560 12.37 5.70 -13.84
N ARG A 561 11.85 6.93 -13.77
CA ARG A 561 12.41 8.05 -12.99
C ARG A 561 11.36 9.07 -12.59
N ARG A 562 11.73 10.01 -11.72
CA ARG A 562 10.90 11.17 -11.33
C ARG A 562 11.64 12.48 -11.50
N GLN A 563 11.07 13.35 -12.32
CA GLN A 563 11.63 14.65 -12.69
C GLN A 563 11.32 15.72 -11.62
N TYR A 564 11.74 15.50 -10.37
CA TYR A 564 11.48 16.43 -9.26
C TYR A 564 12.00 17.84 -9.51
N ASN A 565 13.03 17.98 -10.35
CA ASN A 565 13.53 19.26 -10.83
C ASN A 565 12.45 20.14 -11.49
N LEU A 566 11.42 19.54 -12.09
CA LEU A 566 10.31 20.30 -12.72
C LEU A 566 9.50 21.08 -11.69
N ALA A 567 9.27 20.50 -10.51
CA ALA A 567 8.54 21.14 -9.42
C ALA A 567 9.40 22.14 -8.63
N ASP A 568 10.72 21.98 -8.66
CA ASP A 568 11.67 22.83 -7.94
C ASP A 568 12.08 24.08 -8.73
N ASP A 569 11.93 24.04 -10.06
CA ASP A 569 12.24 25.19 -10.91
C ASP A 569 11.16 26.29 -10.79
N HIS A 570 11.58 27.44 -10.28
CA HIS A 570 10.76 28.63 -10.11
C HIS A 570 10.32 29.31 -11.44
N LEU A 571 10.79 28.84 -12.59
CA LEU A 571 10.33 29.31 -13.90
C LEU A 571 9.26 28.39 -14.50
N LEU A 572 8.92 27.29 -13.85
CA LEU A 572 7.94 26.31 -14.33
C LEU A 572 6.67 26.28 -13.47
N ARG A 573 5.55 25.98 -14.14
CA ARG A 573 4.18 25.97 -13.58
C ARG A 573 3.89 24.76 -12.70
N TYR A 574 4.71 23.71 -12.72
CA TYR A 574 4.56 22.53 -11.84
C TYR A 574 4.60 22.91 -10.35
N ARG A 575 5.35 23.97 -10.01
CA ARG A 575 5.42 24.51 -8.65
C ARG A 575 4.06 24.92 -8.08
N TYR A 576 3.14 25.36 -8.94
CA TYR A 576 1.80 25.79 -8.55
C TYR A 576 0.94 24.61 -8.10
N LEU A 577 1.03 23.49 -8.82
CA LEU A 577 0.34 22.25 -8.45
C LEU A 577 0.91 21.68 -7.14
N SER A 578 2.24 21.67 -7.00
CA SER A 578 2.92 21.28 -5.77
C SER A 578 2.52 22.15 -4.57
N ALA A 579 2.45 23.48 -4.75
CA ALA A 579 2.05 24.42 -3.71
C ALA A 579 0.58 24.21 -3.30
N PHE A 580 -0.30 23.96 -4.26
CA PHE A 580 -1.70 23.65 -3.97
C PHE A 580 -1.83 22.34 -3.19
N ASP A 581 -1.07 21.31 -3.57
CA ASP A 581 -1.07 20.02 -2.86
C ASP A 581 -0.66 20.16 -1.40
N ALA A 582 0.42 20.89 -1.14
CA ALA A 582 0.85 21.21 0.22
C ALA A 582 -0.22 21.99 1.01
N ALA A 583 -0.92 22.93 0.35
CA ALA A 583 -1.99 23.70 0.98
C ALA A 583 -3.21 22.83 1.34
N MET A 584 -3.56 21.85 0.50
CA MET A 584 -4.62 20.88 0.82
C MET A 584 -4.26 20.07 2.07
N ALA A 585 -3.06 19.48 2.12
CA ALA A 585 -2.63 18.68 3.27
C ALA A 585 -2.51 19.52 4.56
N ALA A 586 -2.04 20.76 4.45
CA ALA A 586 -2.00 21.70 5.56
C ALA A 586 -3.40 22.06 6.09
N LEU A 587 -4.38 22.23 5.21
CA LEU A 587 -5.76 22.48 5.62
C LEU A 587 -6.33 21.27 6.37
N GLU A 588 -6.07 20.04 5.91
CA GLU A 588 -6.57 18.84 6.61
C GLU A 588 -6.00 18.74 8.02
N THR A 589 -4.71 19.05 8.17
CA THR A 589 -4.00 19.02 9.46
C THR A 589 -4.66 19.88 10.54
N VAL A 590 -5.41 20.93 10.17
CA VAL A 590 -6.09 21.82 11.12
C VAL A 590 -7.61 21.64 11.18
N SER A 591 -8.20 20.97 10.20
CA SER A 591 -9.66 20.87 10.07
C SER A 591 -10.21 19.45 10.23
N HIS A 592 -9.36 18.43 10.12
CA HIS A 592 -9.68 17.04 10.44
C HIS A 592 -10.95 16.56 9.72
N TRP A 593 -11.13 16.91 8.44
CA TRP A 593 -12.34 16.60 7.70
C TRP A 593 -12.44 15.12 7.36
N LEU A 594 -11.32 14.40 7.20
CA LEU A 594 -11.33 12.99 6.82
C LEU A 594 -12.08 12.11 7.83
N VAL A 595 -12.05 12.49 9.11
CA VAL A 595 -12.77 11.79 10.21
C VAL A 595 -14.12 12.41 10.55
N SER A 596 -14.59 13.38 9.76
CA SER A 596 -15.85 14.09 9.99
C SER A 596 -16.98 13.61 9.07
N SER A 597 -18.22 13.89 9.47
CA SER A 597 -19.40 13.65 8.63
C SER A 597 -19.45 14.57 7.41
N GLN A 598 -20.07 14.09 6.33
CA GLN A 598 -20.24 14.83 5.08
C GLN A 598 -21.71 14.98 4.67
N TYR A 599 -22.04 16.06 3.96
CA TYR A 599 -23.37 16.26 3.36
C TYR A 599 -23.26 17.00 2.03
N VAL A 600 -23.70 16.37 0.93
CA VAL A 600 -23.75 17.01 -0.40
C VAL A 600 -25.06 17.77 -0.55
N SER A 601 -24.99 19.11 -0.57
CA SER A 601 -26.17 19.98 -0.69
C SER A 601 -26.51 20.31 -2.14
N LEU A 602 -25.54 20.30 -3.06
CA LEU A 602 -25.77 20.64 -4.46
C LEU A 602 -24.94 19.79 -5.41
N LYS A 603 -25.57 19.36 -6.51
CA LYS A 603 -24.98 18.65 -7.65
C LYS A 603 -25.71 19.07 -8.92
N HIS A 604 -25.50 20.32 -9.32
CA HIS A 604 -26.28 20.98 -10.37
C HIS A 604 -25.68 20.69 -11.75
N GLU A 605 -26.40 19.93 -12.58
CA GLU A 605 -25.90 19.48 -13.89
C GLU A 605 -25.76 20.60 -14.92
N GLY A 606 -26.69 21.57 -14.94
CA GLY A 606 -26.62 22.70 -15.88
C GLY A 606 -25.42 23.59 -15.58
N ASP A 607 -25.42 24.18 -14.39
CA ASP A 607 -24.35 25.04 -13.91
C ASP A 607 -23.01 24.36 -13.63
N LYS A 608 -22.96 23.01 -13.62
CA LYS A 608 -21.78 22.23 -13.26
C LYS A 608 -21.22 22.57 -11.87
N ILE A 609 -22.12 22.80 -10.91
CA ILE A 609 -21.77 23.15 -9.53
C ILE A 609 -21.94 21.94 -8.62
N ILE A 610 -20.91 21.63 -7.83
CA ILE A 610 -20.99 20.73 -6.69
C ILE A 610 -20.77 21.54 -5.42
N ALA A 611 -21.65 21.37 -4.43
CA ALA A 611 -21.42 21.92 -3.09
C ALA A 611 -21.71 20.89 -2.00
N PHE A 612 -20.85 20.85 -0.99
CA PHE A 612 -21.00 19.96 0.15
C PHE A 612 -20.39 20.56 1.42
N GLU A 613 -20.81 20.04 2.56
CA GLU A 613 -20.27 20.38 3.88
C GLU A 613 -19.49 19.19 4.43
N ARG A 614 -18.26 19.43 4.90
CA ARG A 614 -17.42 18.44 5.58
C ARG A 614 -16.37 19.16 6.43
N GLY A 615 -16.06 18.64 7.62
CA GLY A 615 -15.08 19.25 8.53
C GLY A 615 -15.48 20.62 9.07
N GLY A 616 -16.79 20.91 9.15
CA GLY A 616 -17.29 22.25 9.52
C GLY A 616 -17.00 23.33 8.46
N MET A 617 -16.68 22.93 7.24
CA MET A 617 -16.42 23.82 6.10
C MET A 617 -17.44 23.58 5.00
N LEU A 618 -17.72 24.63 4.24
CA LEU A 618 -18.46 24.58 2.98
C LEU A 618 -17.48 24.48 1.82
N TRP A 619 -17.70 23.51 0.94
CA TRP A 619 -16.90 23.25 -0.25
C TRP A 619 -17.75 23.53 -1.47
N VAL A 620 -17.24 24.31 -2.42
CA VAL A 620 -17.95 24.66 -3.65
C VAL A 620 -17.02 24.52 -4.85
N PHE A 621 -17.44 23.75 -5.84
CA PHE A 621 -16.70 23.48 -7.06
C PHE A 621 -17.53 23.92 -8.26
N ASN A 622 -16.93 24.71 -9.14
CA ASN A 622 -17.50 25.07 -10.43
C ASN A 622 -16.73 24.39 -11.56
N PHE A 623 -17.25 23.26 -12.03
CA PHE A 623 -16.70 22.52 -13.17
C PHE A 623 -17.14 23.11 -14.53
N HIS A 624 -17.90 24.21 -14.55
CA HIS A 624 -18.32 24.80 -15.80
C HIS A 624 -17.11 25.30 -16.60
N PRO A 625 -17.00 25.00 -17.91
CA PRO A 625 -15.82 25.34 -18.69
C PRO A 625 -15.63 26.84 -18.93
N SER A 626 -16.72 27.62 -18.94
CA SER A 626 -16.71 29.07 -19.23
C SER A 626 -17.49 29.98 -18.27
N ASN A 627 -18.64 29.54 -17.74
CA ASN A 627 -19.51 30.37 -16.91
C ASN A 627 -18.95 30.55 -15.50
N SER A 628 -18.85 31.82 -15.11
CA SER A 628 -18.63 32.24 -13.72
C SER A 628 -19.96 32.70 -13.16
N TYR A 629 -20.21 32.44 -11.88
CA TYR A 629 -21.48 32.78 -11.25
C TYR A 629 -21.28 33.83 -10.16
N THR A 630 -22.00 34.94 -10.27
CA THR A 630 -22.08 35.98 -9.24
C THR A 630 -23.35 35.76 -8.43
N ASP A 631 -23.29 36.07 -7.14
CA ASP A 631 -24.41 35.94 -6.20
C ASP A 631 -25.03 34.53 -6.16
N TYR A 632 -24.21 33.50 -6.42
CA TYR A 632 -24.67 32.12 -6.51
C TYR A 632 -25.05 31.60 -5.13
N ARG A 633 -26.30 31.15 -4.99
CA ARG A 633 -26.87 30.77 -3.69
C ARG A 633 -26.50 29.33 -3.33
N ILE A 634 -25.83 29.17 -2.20
CA ILE A 634 -25.42 27.87 -1.64
C ILE A 634 -26.05 27.67 -0.27
N GLY A 635 -26.68 26.51 -0.06
CA GLY A 635 -27.26 26.13 1.23
C GLY A 635 -26.19 25.67 2.21
N VAL A 636 -26.28 26.10 3.47
CA VAL A 636 -25.39 25.74 4.59
C VAL A 636 -26.19 25.50 5.86
N GLU A 637 -25.71 24.60 6.72
CA GLU A 637 -26.40 24.26 7.96
C GLU A 637 -26.24 25.32 9.03
N TRP A 638 -25.01 25.81 9.20
CA TRP A 638 -24.66 26.71 10.29
C TRP A 638 -24.84 28.17 9.89
N ALA A 639 -25.51 28.93 10.75
CA ALA A 639 -25.60 30.38 10.59
C ALA A 639 -24.30 31.06 11.03
N GLY A 640 -23.93 32.16 10.37
CA GLY A 640 -22.81 33.01 10.75
C GLY A 640 -22.13 33.65 9.54
N THR A 641 -20.84 33.92 9.69
CA THR A 641 -19.99 34.48 8.62
C THR A 641 -18.97 33.45 8.20
N PHE A 642 -18.93 33.14 6.91
CA PHE A 642 -17.93 32.26 6.32
C PHE A 642 -16.77 33.08 5.74
N THR A 643 -15.56 32.56 5.87
CA THR A 643 -14.32 33.13 5.29
C THR A 643 -13.62 32.11 4.41
N VAL A 644 -12.83 32.59 3.45
CA VAL A 644 -12.06 31.72 2.56
C VAL A 644 -10.99 30.98 3.36
N ALA A 645 -11.06 29.64 3.36
CA ALA A 645 -10.07 28.75 3.93
C ALA A 645 -9.04 28.31 2.88
N LEU A 646 -9.52 28.01 1.67
CA LEU A 646 -8.70 27.67 0.50
C LEU A 646 -9.44 28.09 -0.77
N ASP A 647 -8.71 28.63 -1.74
CA ASP A 647 -9.22 28.95 -3.06
C ASP A 647 -8.21 28.48 -4.11
N SER A 648 -8.66 27.61 -5.02
CA SER A 648 -7.81 27.12 -6.09
C SER A 648 -7.39 28.20 -7.08
N ASP A 649 -8.11 29.33 -7.14
CA ASP A 649 -7.85 30.45 -8.05
C ASP A 649 -6.79 31.43 -7.54
N TRP A 650 -6.17 31.20 -6.38
CA TRP A 650 -5.05 32.05 -5.94
C TRP A 650 -3.84 31.97 -6.87
N LYS A 651 -3.10 33.08 -7.00
CA LYS A 651 -1.92 33.21 -7.87
C LYS A 651 -0.79 32.25 -7.52
N GLU A 652 -0.57 31.95 -6.24
CA GLU A 652 0.43 30.97 -5.80
C GLU A 652 0.09 29.54 -6.23
N PHE A 653 -1.13 29.30 -6.69
CA PHE A 653 -1.57 28.05 -7.26
C PHE A 653 -1.77 28.15 -8.78
N GLY A 654 -1.28 29.22 -9.42
CA GLY A 654 -1.40 29.44 -10.86
C GLY A 654 -2.82 29.78 -11.31
N GLY A 655 -3.66 30.30 -10.41
CA GLY A 655 -4.97 30.86 -10.74
C GLY A 655 -4.94 32.35 -11.03
N HIS A 656 -6.12 32.94 -11.19
CA HIS A 656 -6.32 34.31 -11.68
C HIS A 656 -6.57 35.36 -10.57
N GLU A 657 -6.65 34.93 -9.30
CA GLU A 657 -6.89 35.75 -8.11
C GLU A 657 -8.17 36.61 -8.21
N ARG A 658 -9.29 35.98 -8.59
CA ARG A 658 -10.56 36.69 -8.82
C ARG A 658 -11.44 36.80 -7.58
N VAL A 659 -11.19 35.99 -6.55
CA VAL A 659 -11.92 36.03 -5.27
C VAL A 659 -11.08 36.73 -4.21
N ASP A 660 -11.69 37.68 -3.48
CA ASP A 660 -11.00 38.36 -2.39
C ASP A 660 -10.69 37.36 -1.25
N ARG A 661 -9.40 37.25 -0.90
CA ARG A 661 -8.92 36.40 0.19
C ARG A 661 -9.54 36.75 1.55
N LYS A 662 -9.93 38.02 1.72
CA LYS A 662 -10.61 38.53 2.92
C LYS A 662 -12.13 38.54 2.77
N GLY A 663 -12.66 37.88 1.74
CA GLY A 663 -14.09 37.74 1.52
C GLY A 663 -14.80 37.17 2.74
N ARG A 664 -15.89 37.83 3.13
CA ARG A 664 -16.77 37.45 4.24
C ARG A 664 -18.17 37.23 3.70
N TYR A 665 -18.71 36.05 3.92
CA TYR A 665 -19.99 35.61 3.38
C TYR A 665 -20.97 35.37 4.52
N MET A 666 -21.89 36.32 4.73
CA MET A 666 -22.90 36.21 5.76
C MET A 666 -24.06 35.33 5.32
N THR A 667 -24.52 34.46 6.21
CA THR A 667 -25.67 33.60 5.96
C THR A 667 -27.00 34.33 6.16
N THR A 668 -28.00 33.98 5.36
CA THR A 668 -29.41 34.35 5.53
C THR A 668 -30.21 33.14 6.06
N PRO A 669 -31.05 33.30 7.10
CA PRO A 669 -31.85 32.22 7.69
C PRO A 669 -33.07 31.89 6.83
N LEU A 670 -32.83 31.22 5.71
CA LEU A 670 -33.84 30.70 4.80
C LEU A 670 -33.37 29.37 4.25
N GLU A 671 -34.26 28.38 4.23
CA GLU A 671 -33.94 27.06 3.72
C GLU A 671 -33.55 27.10 2.23
N TRP A 672 -32.45 26.43 1.89
CA TRP A 672 -32.02 26.25 0.51
C TRP A 672 -31.33 24.90 0.34
N ASN A 673 -31.78 24.11 -0.64
CA ASN A 673 -31.26 22.76 -0.94
C ASN A 673 -31.17 21.84 0.30
N GLY A 674 -32.19 21.87 1.17
CA GLY A 674 -32.27 21.03 2.38
C GLY A 674 -31.32 21.43 3.51
N ARG A 675 -30.79 22.67 3.49
CA ARG A 675 -29.99 23.25 4.58
C ARG A 675 -30.72 24.46 5.17
N LYS A 676 -30.53 24.72 6.46
CA LYS A 676 -31.29 25.73 7.21
C LYS A 676 -31.01 27.19 6.82
N ASN A 677 -29.85 27.46 6.25
CA ASN A 677 -29.42 28.80 5.85
C ASN A 677 -28.90 28.78 4.41
N TYR A 678 -28.71 29.95 3.82
CA TYR A 678 -27.92 30.09 2.59
C TYR A 678 -26.93 31.25 2.68
N LEU A 679 -25.89 31.21 1.86
CA LEU A 679 -25.04 32.37 1.57
C LEU A 679 -24.90 32.53 0.05
N GLN A 680 -24.40 33.69 -0.39
CA GLN A 680 -24.16 33.96 -1.80
C GLN A 680 -22.67 34.17 -2.02
N ILE A 681 -22.13 33.57 -3.08
CA ILE A 681 -20.72 33.67 -3.44
C ILE A 681 -20.55 34.12 -4.88
N TYR A 682 -19.37 34.66 -5.17
CA TYR A 682 -18.83 34.66 -6.52
C TYR A 682 -17.94 33.42 -6.69
N ILE A 683 -18.21 32.60 -7.71
CA ILE A 683 -17.42 31.40 -8.02
C ILE A 683 -17.03 31.41 -9.51
N PRO A 684 -15.73 31.61 -9.83
CA PRO A 684 -15.25 31.59 -11.21
C PRO A 684 -15.42 30.23 -11.89
N ALA A 685 -15.43 30.22 -13.22
CA ALA A 685 -15.33 28.99 -14.02
C ALA A 685 -14.05 28.22 -13.68
N ARG A 686 -14.14 26.90 -13.55
CA ARG A 686 -13.04 26.00 -13.18
C ARG A 686 -12.30 26.44 -11.91
N ALA A 687 -13.05 26.73 -10.85
CA ALA A 687 -12.50 27.05 -9.54
C ALA A 687 -13.17 26.24 -8.44
N ALA A 688 -12.45 26.05 -7.35
CA ALA A 688 -12.95 25.49 -6.10
C ALA A 688 -12.67 26.44 -4.93
N LEU A 689 -13.69 26.65 -4.11
CA LEU A 689 -13.64 27.45 -2.89
C LEU A 689 -13.99 26.56 -1.70
N VAL A 690 -13.14 26.60 -0.67
CA VAL A 690 -13.40 26.04 0.65
C VAL A 690 -13.57 27.19 1.61
N LEU A 691 -14.73 27.28 2.25
CA LEU A 691 -15.07 28.32 3.19
C LEU A 691 -15.23 27.72 4.59
N ARG A 692 -14.70 28.39 5.61
CA ARG A 692 -14.86 28.01 7.01
C ARG A 692 -15.71 29.03 7.76
N LEU A 693 -16.52 28.55 8.70
CA LEU A 693 -17.26 29.41 9.61
C LEU A 693 -16.28 30.15 10.54
N GLU A 694 -16.43 31.47 10.68
CA GLU A 694 -15.71 32.24 11.70
C GLU A 694 -16.10 31.73 13.10
N LYS A 695 -15.10 31.51 13.97
CA LYS A 695 -15.31 31.09 15.36
C LYS A 695 -15.70 32.24 16.26
#